data_AF-A0A518CM24-F1
#
_entry.id   AF-A0A518CM24-F1
#
_cell.length_a   1.000
_cell.length_b   1.000
_cell.length_c   1.000
_cell.angle_alpha   90.00
_cell.angle_beta   90.00
_cell.angle_gamma   90.00
#
_symmetry.space_group_name_H-M   'P 1'
#
loop_
_entity.id
_entity.type
_entity.pdbx_description
1 polymer ?
#
loop_
_entity_poly.entity_id
_entity_poly.type
_entity_poly.pdbx_seq_one_letter_code
_entity_poly.pdbx_strand_id
1 'polypeptide(L)'
;MALSDILESQFRGDIRFRGASFLETERVAISRATADNIFGTVRDSPSSVEFQTQISRADNGVKLFCSCSTHLDKPSCRHLWATILAAEQEGIIPGALRPGFFPPFNGTEVEFQLSNDDEWDDEPDIGQLMSGLSTSKKETTVVDPPRKRTRPWETDLLKIREALLTRHETSRGPSKSREILYELDLESSRASGALMVQTSQRQRRADNTWGKEKPLKLKLSQLSDVENSLDRKILTYLLGGTPEKAGAPSNQADTQFLAFRFAISYELCDLLLPMLAESERFRLLDAPVSNPICWQPDRIWDFSIEMQTNDDGDWELLGELERDGKRMPLSQADLLIPGGLVLIGNKLSKLRDYDAFEWMEIFQQEGKFIIPSDDEKDFVNLLYEIPEVPRLHIPSELKLEEVTGTPKFILRLTTPSGRRWKNETLRGNVQFDYDDTIVEARHRNWAIVDRDAEVCLVRNREHEEKAFIQLQSAGFRRVLMGANQKSDVEIPPAHLGTAVRKLMEDNWQVLADDKKVRQSGNLTFRVDTNIDWFELHADFDFDGKLASFPELLSAIARGDNTIRLDDGSLGIIPEEWARQFGLLANLGVSEEEHMKFDKNQVGLLDALLSSQDSVSYDDQFATLKERFKSFEGVETALAPEEFIGDLRGYQREGLGWLSFLQEFNFGGCLADDMGLGKTVQLLALLSKWHKQPQKQPPSLIVVPKSLMFNWKSEALRFTPDLKVMEYAGLDREPLLEEFENFDLVLTTYGTTRRDVMKLRERQFSYIVLDEAQTIKNPGSQVAKAVRLLNAKHRIALSGTPIENHLGDLWSIFEFLNPGMLGRSSLFKAVSSGTGNEQTKMVLAKGLRPFILRRTKQEVASELPEKIEQTIYCEMDKEQNDLYDELRDHYRDSLLGMIAEQGISKSKMHVLEALLRLRQAACHPGLLNKSHRARASAKLKVLIPQLEELAAEGHKALVFSQFTSMLSIVKDHLDKQNIKYEYLDGKTRKREECVNRFQEDPDCPVFLISLKAGGLGLNLTAAEYVFLLDPWWNPAVEAQAIDRAHRVGQTKQVFAYRLICRNTVEEKISELQSKKRDLAEAILEAEGSLMSNLTTEDLEMLLS
;
A
#
# COMPACT_ATOMS: atom_id res chain seq x y z
N MET A 1 -28.44 -14.46 -21.73
CA MET A 1 -27.70 -13.20 -21.96
C MET A 1 -27.04 -12.83 -20.66
N ALA A 2 -25.73 -12.60 -20.73
CA ALA A 2 -24.95 -11.99 -19.65
C ALA A 2 -25.32 -10.49 -19.54
N LEU A 3 -24.95 -9.83 -18.44
CA LEU A 3 -25.19 -8.40 -18.24
C LEU A 3 -24.36 -7.57 -19.23
N SER A 4 -23.14 -8.04 -19.54
CA SER A 4 -22.26 -7.51 -20.58
C SER A 4 -22.93 -7.54 -21.96
N ASP A 5 -23.65 -8.61 -22.32
CA ASP A 5 -24.42 -8.69 -23.57
C ASP A 5 -25.54 -7.65 -23.65
N ILE A 6 -26.21 -7.37 -22.53
CA ILE A 6 -27.35 -6.42 -22.47
C ILE A 6 -26.85 -4.97 -22.48
N LEU A 7 -25.76 -4.70 -21.78
CA LEU A 7 -25.18 -3.35 -21.66
C LEU A 7 -24.16 -3.06 -22.76
N GLU A 8 -23.86 -4.02 -23.65
CA GLU A 8 -22.86 -3.88 -24.71
C GLU A 8 -23.06 -2.63 -25.58
N SER A 9 -24.32 -2.30 -25.89
CA SER A 9 -24.67 -1.11 -26.69
C SER A 9 -24.50 0.21 -25.94
N GLN A 10 -24.37 0.18 -24.61
CA GLN A 10 -24.16 1.36 -23.77
C GLN A 10 -22.67 1.71 -23.60
N PHE A 11 -21.75 0.79 -23.93
CA PHE A 11 -20.31 0.99 -23.82
C PHE A 11 -19.63 0.95 -25.20
N ARG A 12 -18.90 2.02 -25.55
CA ARG A 12 -18.09 2.08 -26.79
C ARG A 12 -17.01 0.99 -26.80
N GLY A 13 -16.69 0.46 -27.98
CA GLY A 13 -15.75 -0.67 -28.14
C GLY A 13 -14.35 -0.42 -27.56
N ASP A 14 -13.83 0.81 -27.64
CA ASP A 14 -12.54 1.20 -27.05
C ASP A 14 -12.54 1.15 -25.52
N ILE A 15 -13.69 1.45 -24.90
CA ILE A 15 -13.90 1.37 -23.45
C ILE A 15 -13.99 -0.10 -23.01
N ARG A 16 -14.66 -0.92 -23.82
CA ARG A 16 -14.80 -2.35 -23.55
C ARG A 16 -13.46 -3.09 -23.62
N PHE A 17 -12.65 -2.79 -24.65
CA PHE A 17 -11.30 -3.36 -24.81
C PHE A 17 -10.39 -2.98 -23.63
N ARG A 18 -10.36 -1.70 -23.26
CA ARG A 18 -9.56 -1.24 -22.11
C ARG A 18 -10.07 -1.78 -20.77
N GLY A 19 -11.39 -1.91 -20.62
CA GLY A 19 -12.02 -2.51 -19.43
C GLY A 19 -11.63 -3.99 -19.25
N ALA A 20 -11.67 -4.77 -20.33
CA ALA A 20 -11.25 -6.17 -20.32
C ALA A 20 -9.77 -6.35 -19.95
N SER A 21 -8.89 -5.44 -20.40
CA SER A 21 -7.47 -5.46 -20.04
C SER A 21 -7.22 -5.36 -18.51
N PHE A 22 -8.07 -4.68 -17.75
CA PHE A 22 -7.94 -4.65 -16.28
C PHE A 22 -8.31 -5.98 -15.62
N LEU A 23 -9.24 -6.74 -16.20
CA LEU A 23 -9.58 -8.08 -15.75
C LEU A 23 -8.46 -9.07 -16.07
N GLU A 24 -7.93 -9.04 -17.29
CA GLU A 24 -6.81 -9.90 -17.73
C GLU A 24 -5.52 -9.67 -16.94
N THR A 25 -5.36 -8.48 -16.34
CA THR A 25 -4.20 -8.11 -15.52
C THR A 25 -4.47 -8.19 -14.01
N GLU A 26 -5.59 -8.78 -13.58
CA GLU A 26 -6.00 -8.95 -12.17
C GLU A 26 -6.07 -7.63 -11.36
N ARG A 27 -6.45 -6.53 -12.02
CA ARG A 27 -6.53 -5.18 -11.43
C ARG A 27 -7.95 -4.76 -11.04
N VAL A 28 -8.88 -5.71 -10.99
CA VAL A 28 -10.28 -5.52 -10.62
C VAL A 28 -10.60 -6.49 -9.50
N ALA A 29 -11.19 -6.01 -8.43
CA ALA A 29 -11.68 -6.87 -7.35
C ALA A 29 -13.10 -6.46 -6.97
N ILE A 30 -14.02 -7.43 -6.86
CA ILE A 30 -15.34 -7.19 -6.29
C ILE A 30 -15.20 -7.13 -4.76
N SER A 31 -15.49 -5.98 -4.17
CA SER A 31 -15.33 -5.74 -2.72
C SER A 31 -16.54 -6.21 -1.92
N ARG A 32 -17.74 -6.09 -2.48
CA ARG A 32 -18.99 -6.53 -1.85
C ARG A 32 -20.06 -6.79 -2.92
N ALA A 33 -20.84 -7.85 -2.77
CA ALA A 33 -22.03 -8.08 -3.59
C ALA A 33 -23.21 -8.40 -2.67
N THR A 34 -24.32 -7.70 -2.85
CA THR A 34 -25.62 -7.94 -2.22
C THR A 34 -26.65 -8.25 -3.30
N ALA A 35 -27.84 -8.70 -2.91
CA ALA A 35 -28.93 -9.01 -3.83
C ALA A 35 -29.24 -7.87 -4.82
N ASP A 36 -29.02 -6.61 -4.42
CA ASP A 36 -29.34 -5.42 -5.22
C ASP A 36 -28.12 -4.58 -5.63
N ASN A 37 -26.91 -4.85 -5.11
CA ASN A 37 -25.74 -4.02 -5.40
C ASN A 37 -24.45 -4.84 -5.55
N ILE A 38 -23.62 -4.50 -6.53
CA ILE A 38 -22.25 -5.00 -6.66
C ILE A 38 -21.30 -3.81 -6.51
N PHE A 39 -20.35 -3.91 -5.61
CA PHE A 39 -19.29 -2.93 -5.39
C PHE A 39 -17.97 -3.53 -5.83
N GLY A 40 -17.21 -2.80 -6.64
CA GLY A 40 -15.90 -3.23 -7.12
C GLY A 40 -14.87 -2.11 -7.05
N THR A 41 -13.61 -2.48 -6.87
CA THR A 41 -12.47 -1.58 -6.90
C THR A 41 -11.59 -1.92 -8.10
N VAL A 42 -11.25 -0.92 -8.92
CA VAL A 42 -10.40 -1.06 -10.10
C VAL A 42 -9.13 -0.23 -9.95
N ARG A 43 -7.97 -0.85 -10.13
CA ARG A 43 -6.64 -0.22 -10.06
C ARG A 43 -6.15 0.18 -11.45
N ASP A 44 -5.97 1.49 -11.65
CA ASP A 44 -5.46 2.06 -12.90
C ASP A 44 -4.03 2.57 -12.67
N SER A 45 -3.03 2.01 -13.39
CA SER A 45 -1.58 2.34 -13.32
C SER A 45 -0.73 1.61 -12.24
N PRO A 46 0.61 1.45 -12.43
CA PRO A 46 1.56 0.94 -11.41
C PRO A 46 1.68 1.77 -10.13
N SER A 47 1.05 2.95 -10.09
CA SER A 47 1.04 3.91 -8.99
C SER A 47 -0.20 3.84 -8.08
N SER A 48 -0.93 2.71 -8.09
CA SER A 48 -1.98 2.36 -7.11
C SER A 48 -3.17 3.33 -6.96
N VAL A 49 -3.66 3.93 -8.06
CA VAL A 49 -4.91 4.73 -8.02
C VAL A 49 -6.11 3.79 -8.09
N GLU A 50 -6.94 3.80 -7.05
CA GLU A 50 -8.13 2.93 -6.92
C GLU A 50 -9.42 3.69 -7.25
N PHE A 51 -10.20 3.14 -8.17
CA PHE A 51 -11.52 3.62 -8.53
C PHE A 51 -12.60 2.72 -7.96
N GLN A 52 -13.58 3.31 -7.28
CA GLN A 52 -14.73 2.57 -6.77
C GLN A 52 -15.86 2.58 -7.78
N THR A 53 -16.44 1.42 -7.97
CA THR A 53 -17.53 1.15 -8.90
C THR A 53 -18.69 0.51 -8.17
N GLN A 54 -19.91 0.87 -8.54
CA GLN A 54 -21.13 0.30 -7.99
C GLN A 54 -22.12 0.01 -9.13
N ILE A 55 -22.73 -1.16 -9.07
CA ILE A 55 -23.75 -1.66 -9.99
C ILE A 55 -24.99 -1.96 -9.15
N SER A 56 -26.04 -1.14 -9.28
CA SER A 56 -27.27 -1.27 -8.51
C SER A 56 -28.43 -1.73 -9.38
N ARG A 57 -29.21 -2.69 -8.89
CA ARG A 57 -30.43 -3.17 -9.53
C ARG A 57 -31.56 -2.14 -9.36
N ALA A 58 -32.32 -1.86 -10.42
CA ALA A 58 -33.51 -1.01 -10.40
C ALA A 58 -34.65 -1.67 -11.20
N ASP A 59 -35.90 -1.28 -10.95
CA ASP A 59 -37.11 -1.96 -11.47
C ASP A 59 -37.14 -2.09 -13.01
N ASN A 60 -36.48 -1.19 -13.74
CA ASN A 60 -36.43 -1.18 -15.21
C ASN A 60 -35.00 -1.20 -15.79
N GLY A 61 -33.97 -1.56 -15.02
CA GLY A 61 -32.59 -1.46 -15.48
C GLY A 61 -31.52 -1.67 -14.41
N VAL A 62 -30.28 -1.33 -14.75
CA VAL A 62 -29.16 -1.31 -13.82
C VAL A 62 -28.61 0.10 -13.76
N LYS A 63 -28.47 0.65 -12.55
CA LYS A 63 -27.76 1.91 -12.31
C LYS A 63 -26.28 1.61 -12.12
N LEU A 64 -25.45 2.40 -12.78
CA LEU A 64 -24.00 2.25 -12.76
C LEU A 64 -23.41 3.51 -12.12
N PHE A 65 -22.36 3.35 -11.32
CA PHE A 65 -21.64 4.45 -10.69
C PHE A 65 -20.15 4.16 -10.66
N CYS A 66 -19.33 5.15 -11.01
CA CYS A 66 -17.88 5.09 -10.89
C CYS A 66 -17.37 6.39 -10.28
N SER A 67 -16.41 6.29 -9.35
CA SER A 67 -15.71 7.47 -8.81
C SER A 67 -14.89 8.22 -9.87
N CYS A 68 -14.68 7.62 -11.04
CA CYS A 68 -13.98 8.21 -12.19
C CYS A 68 -14.83 9.18 -13.04
N SER A 69 -16.16 9.21 -12.84
CA SER A 69 -17.07 10.03 -13.66
C SER A 69 -17.72 11.14 -12.82
N THR A 70 -17.48 12.40 -13.17
CA THR A 70 -18.06 13.60 -12.51
C THR A 70 -19.45 14.00 -13.03
N HIS A 71 -20.00 13.30 -14.02
CA HIS A 71 -21.32 13.57 -14.60
C HIS A 71 -22.31 12.43 -14.32
N LEU A 72 -23.48 12.79 -13.79
CA LEU A 72 -24.52 11.88 -13.27
C LEU A 72 -25.38 11.19 -14.35
N ASP A 73 -25.31 11.60 -15.62
CA ASP A 73 -26.38 11.23 -16.56
C ASP A 73 -26.17 9.92 -17.36
N LYS A 74 -24.95 9.46 -17.65
CA LYS A 74 -24.68 8.09 -18.21
C LYS A 74 -23.21 7.67 -18.00
N PRO A 75 -22.86 6.93 -16.94
CA PRO A 75 -21.47 6.55 -16.69
C PRO A 75 -21.11 5.26 -17.46
N SER A 76 -20.65 5.40 -18.70
CA SER A 76 -20.05 4.31 -19.46
C SER A 76 -18.54 4.46 -19.46
N CYS A 77 -17.85 3.98 -18.42
CA CYS A 77 -16.40 4.08 -18.25
C CYS A 77 -15.71 2.71 -18.27
N ARG A 78 -14.38 2.71 -18.42
CA ARG A 78 -13.58 1.48 -18.50
C ARG A 78 -13.58 0.67 -17.20
N HIS A 79 -13.63 1.34 -16.05
CA HIS A 79 -13.67 0.70 -14.73
C HIS A 79 -14.98 -0.04 -14.49
N LEU A 80 -16.13 0.56 -14.86
CA LEU A 80 -17.43 -0.09 -14.75
C LEU A 80 -17.55 -1.32 -15.64
N TRP A 81 -17.02 -1.24 -16.86
CA TRP A 81 -16.98 -2.40 -17.75
C TRP A 81 -16.12 -3.52 -17.17
N ALA A 82 -14.98 -3.18 -16.57
CA ALA A 82 -14.10 -4.14 -15.91
C ALA A 82 -14.81 -4.84 -14.72
N THR A 83 -15.55 -4.08 -13.91
CA THR A 83 -16.36 -4.62 -12.79
C THR A 83 -17.52 -5.50 -13.26
N ILE A 84 -18.19 -5.16 -14.38
CA ILE A 84 -19.24 -6.00 -14.97
C ILE A 84 -18.65 -7.35 -15.39
N LEU A 85 -17.51 -7.35 -16.09
CA LEU A 85 -16.85 -8.59 -16.51
C LEU A 85 -16.32 -9.41 -15.32
N ALA A 86 -15.76 -8.76 -14.29
CA ALA A 86 -15.32 -9.43 -13.06
C ALA A 86 -16.50 -10.09 -12.32
N ALA A 87 -17.62 -9.39 -12.18
CA ALA A 87 -18.82 -9.92 -11.55
C ALA A 87 -19.44 -11.10 -12.33
N GLU A 88 -19.30 -11.12 -13.66
CA GLU A 88 -19.70 -12.26 -14.49
C GLU A 88 -18.74 -13.44 -14.36
N GLN A 89 -17.42 -13.19 -14.33
CA GLN A 89 -16.40 -14.23 -14.15
C GLN A 89 -16.48 -14.89 -12.77
N GLU A 90 -16.78 -14.12 -11.72
CA GLU A 90 -16.97 -14.62 -10.35
C GLU A 90 -18.35 -15.26 -10.14
N GLY A 91 -19.23 -15.28 -11.15
CA GLY A 91 -20.56 -15.88 -11.07
C GLY A 91 -21.54 -15.11 -10.17
N ILE A 92 -21.23 -13.85 -9.84
CA ILE A 92 -22.05 -12.98 -8.99
C ILE A 92 -23.33 -12.55 -9.70
N ILE A 93 -23.31 -12.50 -11.04
CA ILE A 93 -24.51 -12.25 -11.84
C ILE A 93 -25.03 -13.61 -12.34
N PRO A 94 -26.15 -14.14 -11.82
CA PRO A 94 -26.64 -15.45 -12.22
C PRO A 94 -27.10 -15.46 -13.68
N GLY A 95 -26.53 -16.37 -14.47
CA GLY A 95 -26.70 -16.44 -15.91
C GLY A 95 -28.09 -16.90 -16.36
N ALA A 96 -28.95 -15.94 -16.70
CA ALA A 96 -29.90 -15.92 -17.82
C ALA A 96 -30.82 -14.69 -17.66
N LEU A 97 -30.34 -13.50 -18.05
CA LEU A 97 -31.11 -12.26 -17.94
C LEU A 97 -32.19 -12.15 -19.02
N ARG A 98 -33.38 -11.67 -18.65
CA ARG A 98 -34.46 -11.29 -19.59
C ARG A 98 -34.52 -9.76 -19.71
N PRO A 99 -34.78 -9.18 -20.89
CA PRO A 99 -34.97 -7.73 -21.02
C PRO A 99 -36.08 -7.25 -20.07
N GLY A 100 -35.76 -6.36 -19.13
CA GLY A 100 -36.70 -5.82 -18.15
C GLY A 100 -36.82 -6.59 -16.82
N PHE A 101 -36.06 -7.67 -16.59
CA PHE A 101 -36.03 -8.35 -15.29
C PHE A 101 -34.61 -8.83 -14.93
N PHE A 102 -34.03 -8.22 -13.89
CA PHE A 102 -32.74 -8.61 -13.33
C PHE A 102 -32.98 -9.43 -12.04
N PRO A 103 -32.55 -10.71 -11.97
CA PRO A 103 -32.56 -11.49 -10.74
C PRO A 103 -31.60 -10.88 -9.71
N PRO A 104 -31.77 -11.16 -8.41
CA PRO A 104 -30.84 -10.69 -7.39
C PRO A 104 -29.43 -11.21 -7.68
N PHE A 105 -28.42 -10.38 -7.44
CA PHE A 105 -27.02 -10.80 -7.60
C PHE A 105 -26.67 -11.85 -6.54
N ASN A 106 -25.95 -12.90 -6.94
CA ASN A 106 -25.46 -13.95 -6.06
C ASN A 106 -24.14 -13.51 -5.42
N GLY A 107 -24.20 -12.95 -4.21
CA GLY A 107 -23.03 -12.62 -3.43
C GLY A 107 -23.17 -13.13 -2.00
N THR A 108 -22.14 -13.77 -1.48
CA THR A 108 -21.96 -13.87 -0.02
C THR A 108 -21.66 -12.48 0.51
N GLU A 109 -22.41 -12.06 1.53
CA GLU A 109 -22.03 -10.92 2.35
C GLU A 109 -20.62 -11.16 2.91
N VAL A 110 -19.65 -10.38 2.44
CA VAL A 110 -18.48 -10.07 3.25
C VAL A 110 -18.84 -8.81 4.01
N GLU A 111 -19.22 -8.97 5.26
CA GLU A 111 -19.29 -7.85 6.20
C GLU A 111 -17.89 -7.24 6.33
N PHE A 112 -17.68 -6.10 5.68
CA PHE A 112 -16.79 -5.10 6.24
C PHE A 112 -17.59 -4.36 7.31
N GLN A 113 -17.51 -4.83 8.56
CA GLN A 113 -17.85 -4.01 9.70
C GLN A 113 -16.80 -2.91 9.82
N LEU A 114 -17.08 -1.76 9.21
CA LEU A 114 -16.68 -0.50 9.82
C LEU A 114 -17.55 -0.34 11.05
N SER A 115 -16.94 -0.52 12.22
CA SER A 115 -17.54 -0.12 13.48
C SER A 115 -17.88 1.36 13.43
N ASN A 116 -19.17 1.68 13.41
CA ASN A 116 -19.74 2.86 14.02
C ASN A 116 -21.16 2.47 14.46
N ASP A 117 -21.27 2.04 15.70
CA ASP A 117 -22.49 2.26 16.46
C ASP A 117 -22.53 3.76 16.79
N ASP A 118 -23.54 4.45 16.25
CA ASP A 118 -24.41 5.35 16.99
C ASP A 118 -25.72 5.52 16.17
N GLU A 119 -26.71 4.72 16.56
CA GLU A 119 -28.08 5.13 16.87
C GLU A 119 -29.13 5.56 15.78
N TRP A 120 -30.18 4.71 15.72
CA TRP A 120 -31.64 4.98 15.67
C TRP A 120 -32.46 4.68 14.39
N ASP A 121 -33.32 3.67 14.55
CA ASP A 121 -34.77 3.55 14.25
C ASP A 121 -35.33 4.00 12.88
N ASP A 122 -35.79 3.03 12.08
CA ASP A 122 -37.21 2.59 12.02
C ASP A 122 -37.49 1.86 10.69
N GLU A 123 -37.97 0.63 10.79
CA GLU A 123 -38.65 -0.12 9.71
C GLU A 123 -40.10 0.41 9.57
N PRO A 124 -40.77 0.27 8.41
CA PRO A 124 -41.45 -1.00 8.15
C PRO A 124 -41.52 -1.45 6.67
N ASP A 125 -41.20 -2.73 6.49
CA ASP A 125 -42.12 -3.80 6.06
C ASP A 125 -43.18 -3.48 4.99
N ILE A 126 -43.08 -4.15 3.83
CA ILE A 126 -44.22 -4.91 3.26
C ILE A 126 -43.66 -6.18 2.62
N GLY A 127 -43.98 -7.30 3.25
CA GLY A 127 -43.66 -8.63 2.78
C GLY A 127 -44.55 -9.17 1.65
N GLN A 128 -44.07 -10.34 1.21
CA GLN A 128 -44.82 -11.47 0.69
C GLN A 128 -45.53 -11.28 -0.67
N LEU A 129 -45.18 -12.14 -1.62
CA LEU A 129 -46.02 -13.30 -1.94
C LEU A 129 -45.31 -14.24 -2.94
N MET A 130 -45.10 -15.47 -2.46
CA MET A 130 -45.46 -16.73 -3.14
C MET A 130 -44.81 -17.01 -4.50
N SER A 131 -43.78 -17.86 -4.55
CA SER A 131 -43.89 -19.34 -4.58
C SER A 131 -44.30 -19.89 -5.95
N GLY A 132 -43.59 -20.94 -6.37
CA GLY A 132 -44.16 -21.92 -7.29
C GLY A 132 -43.24 -22.48 -8.35
N LEU A 133 -42.66 -23.65 -8.03
CA LEU A 133 -42.53 -24.83 -8.91
C LEU A 133 -41.43 -24.77 -10.00
N SER A 134 -40.29 -25.43 -9.78
CA SER A 134 -40.01 -26.88 -9.83
C SER A 134 -39.75 -27.45 -11.22
N THR A 135 -38.68 -28.26 -11.26
CA THR A 135 -38.37 -29.46 -12.07
C THR A 135 -37.17 -29.28 -13.02
N SER A 136 -36.00 -29.84 -12.63
CA SER A 136 -35.49 -31.19 -12.97
C SER A 136 -35.07 -31.26 -14.45
N LYS A 137 -33.87 -31.66 -14.86
CA LYS A 137 -33.07 -32.82 -14.41
C LYS A 137 -31.73 -32.87 -15.19
N LYS A 138 -30.68 -33.34 -14.49
CA LYS A 138 -29.65 -34.35 -14.89
C LYS A 138 -28.71 -34.06 -16.07
N GLU A 139 -27.40 -33.87 -15.79
CA GLU A 139 -26.30 -34.89 -15.72
C GLU A 139 -25.73 -35.19 -17.12
N THR A 140 -24.44 -35.04 -17.45
CA THR A 140 -23.27 -35.85 -17.06
C THR A 140 -22.03 -35.20 -17.74
N THR A 141 -21.00 -34.74 -17.03
CA THR A 141 -19.68 -35.36 -16.76
C THR A 141 -18.99 -36.14 -17.90
N VAL A 142 -17.70 -35.86 -18.15
CA VAL A 142 -16.51 -36.77 -18.05
C VAL A 142 -15.26 -36.11 -18.71
N VAL A 143 -14.29 -35.63 -17.91
CA VAL A 143 -12.90 -36.13 -17.67
C VAL A 143 -11.82 -35.80 -18.74
N ASP A 144 -10.86 -34.95 -18.36
CA ASP A 144 -9.47 -34.79 -18.91
C ASP A 144 -8.54 -35.88 -18.33
N PRO A 145 -7.40 -36.34 -18.94
CA PRO A 145 -6.20 -35.52 -19.26
C PRO A 145 -5.26 -36.16 -20.36
N PRO A 146 -3.91 -35.98 -20.43
CA PRO A 146 -3.01 -34.83 -20.31
C PRO A 146 -2.11 -34.57 -21.57
N ARG A 147 -1.39 -33.45 -21.57
CA ARG A 147 -0.42 -33.00 -22.60
C ARG A 147 0.78 -33.95 -22.83
N LYS A 148 1.21 -34.10 -24.09
CA LYS A 148 2.55 -34.61 -24.48
C LYS A 148 3.16 -33.84 -25.67
N ARG A 149 4.49 -33.66 -25.58
CA ARG A 149 5.40 -33.05 -26.57
C ARG A 149 5.48 -33.91 -27.85
N THR A 150 5.40 -33.24 -29.00
CA THR A 150 5.32 -33.88 -30.32
C THR A 150 6.68 -34.37 -30.84
N ARG A 151 6.71 -35.58 -31.41
CA ARG A 151 7.89 -36.27 -31.98
C ARG A 151 7.94 -36.14 -33.52
N PRO A 152 9.09 -36.36 -34.17
CA PRO A 152 9.29 -36.04 -35.59
C PRO A 152 8.35 -36.75 -36.59
N TRP A 153 7.81 -37.92 -36.25
CA TRP A 153 6.83 -38.61 -37.08
C TRP A 153 5.42 -37.97 -37.03
N GLU A 154 5.10 -37.18 -36.00
CA GLU A 154 3.86 -36.38 -35.95
C GLU A 154 3.91 -35.20 -36.92
N THR A 155 5.08 -34.68 -37.26
CA THR A 155 5.24 -33.69 -38.34
C THR A 155 4.96 -34.28 -39.72
N ASP A 156 5.29 -35.56 -39.95
CA ASP A 156 4.98 -36.23 -41.20
C ASP A 156 3.50 -36.66 -41.26
N LEU A 157 2.89 -37.01 -40.12
CA LEU A 157 1.44 -37.21 -39.99
C LEU A 157 0.65 -35.89 -40.11
N LEU A 158 1.22 -34.75 -39.72
CA LEU A 158 0.67 -33.40 -39.96
C LEU A 158 0.69 -33.04 -41.46
N LYS A 159 1.75 -33.40 -42.19
CA LYS A 159 1.79 -33.26 -43.66
C LYS A 159 0.79 -34.17 -44.37
N ILE A 160 0.61 -35.41 -43.88
CA ILE A 160 -0.43 -36.31 -44.39
C ILE A 160 -1.83 -35.79 -44.02
N ARG A 161 -2.00 -35.19 -42.84
CA ARG A 161 -3.25 -34.53 -42.42
C ARG A 161 -3.58 -33.30 -43.26
N GLU A 162 -2.60 -32.46 -43.61
CA GLU A 162 -2.77 -31.34 -44.55
C GLU A 162 -3.09 -31.83 -45.98
N ALA A 163 -2.46 -32.92 -46.41
CA ALA A 163 -2.76 -33.57 -47.69
C ALA A 163 -4.13 -34.29 -47.70
N LEU A 164 -4.66 -34.68 -46.54
CA LEU A 164 -6.00 -35.25 -46.38
C LEU A 164 -7.08 -34.17 -46.22
N LEU A 165 -6.76 -33.01 -45.65
CA LEU A 165 -7.64 -31.84 -45.54
C LEU A 165 -7.89 -31.15 -46.90
N THR A 166 -7.02 -31.38 -47.89
CA THR A 166 -7.17 -30.89 -49.27
C THR A 166 -8.00 -31.82 -50.17
N ARG A 167 -8.53 -32.94 -49.65
CA ARG A 167 -9.43 -33.85 -50.37
C ARG A 167 -10.80 -33.97 -49.70
N HIS A 168 -11.51 -32.87 -49.60
CA HIS A 168 -12.99 -32.89 -49.59
C HIS A 168 -13.54 -31.59 -50.15
N GLU A 169 -13.63 -31.54 -51.48
CA GLU A 169 -14.74 -30.83 -52.12
C GLU A 169 -15.95 -31.76 -52.24
N THR A 170 -17.13 -31.12 -52.29
CA THR A 170 -18.51 -31.61 -52.50
C THR A 170 -19.25 -32.02 -51.21
N SER A 171 -20.42 -31.47 -50.85
CA SER A 171 -21.32 -30.51 -51.52
C SER A 171 -22.36 -29.97 -50.51
N ARG A 172 -22.46 -28.64 -50.33
CA ARG A 172 -23.71 -27.96 -49.91
C ARG A 172 -23.78 -26.55 -50.52
N GLY A 173 -24.50 -26.46 -51.66
CA GLY A 173 -25.13 -25.24 -52.21
C GLY A 173 -24.21 -24.21 -52.87
N PRO A 174 -24.63 -23.53 -53.96
CA PRO A 174 -23.81 -22.53 -54.63
C PRO A 174 -23.68 -21.31 -53.71
N SER A 175 -22.51 -21.04 -53.14
CA SER A 175 -22.24 -19.71 -52.60
C SER A 175 -22.18 -18.76 -53.80
N LYS A 176 -23.02 -17.73 -53.77
CA LYS A 176 -22.97 -16.66 -54.77
C LYS A 176 -21.62 -15.96 -54.58
N SER A 177 -20.67 -16.16 -55.49
CA SER A 177 -19.37 -15.47 -55.44
C SER A 177 -19.61 -13.95 -55.32
N ARG A 178 -19.33 -13.39 -54.15
CA ARG A 178 -19.50 -11.98 -53.81
C ARG A 178 -18.14 -11.30 -54.00
N GLU A 179 -18.11 -10.25 -54.80
CA GLU A 179 -16.91 -9.44 -55.01
C GLU A 179 -17.13 -8.07 -54.36
N ILE A 180 -16.13 -7.60 -53.61
CA ILE A 180 -16.09 -6.28 -52.97
C ILE A 180 -15.22 -5.35 -53.82
N LEU A 181 -15.70 -4.13 -54.04
CA LEU A 181 -15.07 -3.07 -54.83
C LEU A 181 -14.81 -1.85 -53.92
N TYR A 182 -13.71 -1.14 -54.18
CA TYR A 182 -13.31 0.05 -53.44
C TYR A 182 -13.27 1.26 -54.40
N GLU A 183 -14.00 2.32 -54.08
CA GLU A 183 -14.25 3.43 -55.00
C GLU A 183 -13.86 4.76 -54.36
N LEU A 184 -12.96 5.51 -55.00
CA LEU A 184 -12.54 6.85 -54.58
C LEU A 184 -13.50 7.90 -55.13
N ASP A 185 -14.12 8.68 -54.26
CA ASP A 185 -15.03 9.78 -54.60
C ASP A 185 -14.24 11.11 -54.65
N LEU A 186 -13.99 11.65 -55.84
CA LEU A 186 -13.16 12.84 -56.03
C LEU A 186 -13.79 14.11 -55.45
N GLU A 187 -15.09 14.31 -55.69
CA GLU A 187 -15.81 15.52 -55.24
C GLU A 187 -15.88 15.56 -53.71
N SER A 188 -16.21 14.42 -53.09
CA SER A 188 -16.28 14.32 -51.63
C SER A 188 -14.88 14.38 -50.99
N SER A 189 -13.85 13.85 -51.65
CA SER A 189 -12.48 13.95 -51.16
C SER A 189 -11.96 15.39 -51.18
N ARG A 190 -12.28 16.14 -52.24
CA ARG A 190 -11.93 17.57 -52.33
C ARG A 190 -12.67 18.39 -51.27
N ALA A 191 -13.96 18.14 -51.05
CA ALA A 191 -14.76 18.87 -50.07
C ALA A 191 -14.39 18.57 -48.60
N SER A 192 -13.92 17.36 -48.31
CA SER A 192 -13.59 16.93 -46.94
C SER A 192 -12.12 17.12 -46.54
N GLY A 193 -11.24 17.39 -47.50
CA GLY A 193 -9.79 17.45 -47.26
C GLY A 193 -9.19 16.09 -46.85
N ALA A 194 -9.88 14.97 -47.12
CA ALA A 194 -9.46 13.62 -46.77
C ALA A 194 -9.81 12.64 -47.90
N LEU A 195 -9.17 11.47 -47.94
CA LEU A 195 -9.41 10.49 -48.99
C LEU A 195 -10.71 9.72 -48.72
N MET A 196 -11.73 9.93 -49.55
CA MET A 196 -13.07 9.36 -49.37
C MET A 196 -13.23 8.05 -50.15
N VAL A 197 -13.27 6.93 -49.43
CA VAL A 197 -13.43 5.60 -50.04
C VAL A 197 -14.82 5.04 -49.75
N GLN A 198 -15.51 4.68 -50.82
CA GLN A 198 -16.77 3.95 -50.81
C GLN A 198 -16.52 2.44 -51.03
N THR A 199 -17.27 1.61 -50.32
CA THR A 199 -17.25 0.15 -50.46
C THR A 199 -18.56 -0.34 -51.10
N SER A 200 -18.44 -1.05 -52.21
CA SER A 200 -19.57 -1.63 -52.92
C SER A 200 -19.37 -3.13 -53.16
N GLN A 201 -20.44 -3.83 -53.50
CA GLN A 201 -20.45 -5.27 -53.73
C GLN A 201 -21.26 -5.63 -54.97
N ARG A 202 -20.86 -6.71 -55.63
CA ARG A 202 -21.66 -7.36 -56.67
C ARG A 202 -21.62 -8.88 -56.51
N GLN A 203 -22.67 -9.53 -56.99
CA GLN A 203 -22.82 -10.98 -56.94
C GLN A 203 -23.05 -11.51 -58.34
N ARG A 204 -22.50 -12.68 -58.66
CA ARG A 204 -22.82 -13.38 -59.91
C ARG A 204 -24.26 -13.86 -59.91
N ARG A 205 -24.94 -13.65 -61.02
CA ARG A 205 -26.26 -14.21 -61.32
C ARG A 205 -26.11 -15.66 -61.82
N ALA A 206 -27.22 -16.39 -61.88
CA ALA A 206 -27.22 -17.79 -62.33
C ALA A 206 -26.78 -17.97 -63.80
N ASP A 207 -26.79 -16.90 -64.59
CA ASP A 207 -26.31 -16.83 -65.98
C ASP A 207 -24.80 -16.50 -66.08
N ASN A 208 -24.08 -16.52 -64.95
CA ASN A 208 -22.65 -16.18 -64.83
C ASN A 208 -22.30 -14.71 -65.19
N THR A 209 -23.30 -13.84 -65.35
CA THR A 209 -23.10 -12.39 -65.48
C THR A 209 -23.07 -11.71 -64.11
N TRP A 210 -22.37 -10.58 -64.00
CA TRP A 210 -22.33 -9.80 -62.76
C TRP A 210 -23.64 -9.02 -62.56
N GLY A 211 -24.24 -9.12 -61.38
CA GLY A 211 -25.38 -8.31 -60.99
C GLY A 211 -25.01 -6.84 -60.77
N LYS A 212 -26.04 -5.98 -60.69
CA LYS A 212 -25.88 -4.53 -60.40
C LYS A 212 -25.14 -4.33 -59.07
N GLU A 213 -24.19 -3.39 -59.08
CA GLU A 213 -23.40 -2.98 -57.92
C GLU A 213 -24.32 -2.36 -56.85
N LYS A 214 -24.11 -2.75 -55.59
CA LYS A 214 -24.86 -2.26 -54.43
C LYS A 214 -23.90 -1.88 -53.32
N PRO A 215 -24.23 -0.91 -52.45
CA PRO A 215 -23.41 -0.59 -51.28
C PRO A 215 -23.15 -1.82 -50.40
N LEU A 216 -21.94 -1.89 -49.83
CA LEU A 216 -21.56 -2.96 -48.93
C LEU A 216 -22.21 -2.74 -47.56
N LYS A 217 -23.35 -3.42 -47.32
CA LYS A 217 -23.96 -3.50 -45.99
C LYS A 217 -23.46 -4.76 -45.28
N LEU A 218 -22.61 -4.60 -44.28
CA LEU A 218 -22.02 -5.71 -43.51
C LEU A 218 -22.09 -5.38 -42.01
N LYS A 219 -22.41 -6.35 -41.16
CA LYS A 219 -22.41 -6.15 -39.69
C LYS A 219 -21.03 -6.43 -39.12
N LEU A 220 -20.64 -5.79 -38.00
CA LEU A 220 -19.32 -5.99 -37.39
C LEU A 220 -19.03 -7.47 -37.06
N SER A 221 -20.05 -8.22 -36.64
CA SER A 221 -19.96 -9.65 -36.35
C SER A 221 -19.80 -10.56 -37.58
N GLN A 222 -19.98 -10.03 -38.79
CA GLN A 222 -19.94 -10.79 -40.06
C GLN A 222 -18.62 -10.58 -40.83
N LEU A 223 -17.62 -9.90 -40.24
CA LEU A 223 -16.30 -9.73 -40.85
C LEU A 223 -15.55 -11.07 -41.01
N SER A 224 -15.83 -12.04 -40.15
CA SER A 224 -15.35 -13.43 -40.28
C SER A 224 -15.87 -14.14 -41.53
N ASP A 225 -17.03 -13.72 -42.03
CA ASP A 225 -17.73 -14.35 -43.16
C ASP A 225 -17.22 -13.85 -44.52
N VAL A 226 -16.31 -12.86 -44.54
CA VAL A 226 -15.63 -12.42 -45.76
C VAL A 226 -14.57 -13.46 -46.13
N GLU A 227 -14.78 -14.16 -47.25
CA GLU A 227 -13.93 -15.27 -47.71
C GLU A 227 -12.50 -14.81 -48.09
N ASN A 228 -12.36 -13.61 -48.67
CA ASN A 228 -11.06 -13.06 -49.08
C ASN A 228 -10.32 -12.43 -47.88
N SER A 229 -9.12 -12.95 -47.58
CA SER A 229 -8.29 -12.50 -46.46
C SER A 229 -7.78 -11.06 -46.61
N LEU A 230 -7.54 -10.60 -47.84
CA LEU A 230 -7.13 -9.22 -48.13
C LEU A 230 -8.29 -8.24 -47.91
N ASP A 231 -9.49 -8.58 -48.36
CA ASP A 231 -10.69 -7.75 -48.15
C ASP A 231 -11.03 -7.64 -46.65
N ARG A 232 -10.84 -8.71 -45.88
CA ARG A 232 -11.03 -8.70 -44.42
C ARG A 232 -10.07 -7.73 -43.74
N LYS A 233 -8.80 -7.70 -44.16
CA LYS A 233 -7.80 -6.75 -43.63
C LYS A 233 -8.17 -5.32 -43.97
N ILE A 234 -8.45 -5.02 -45.25
CA ILE A 234 -8.82 -3.68 -45.70
C ILE A 234 -10.05 -3.17 -44.94
N LEU A 235 -11.11 -3.98 -44.81
CA LEU A 235 -12.31 -3.58 -44.08
C LEU A 235 -12.07 -3.37 -42.57
N THR A 236 -11.12 -4.10 -41.98
CA THR A 236 -10.73 -3.92 -40.57
C THR A 236 -9.98 -2.60 -40.35
N TYR A 237 -9.14 -2.19 -41.30
CA TYR A 237 -8.44 -0.90 -41.22
C TYR A 237 -9.35 0.28 -41.56
N LEU A 238 -10.26 0.13 -42.53
CA LEU A 238 -11.28 1.14 -42.84
C LEU A 238 -12.22 1.41 -41.65
N LEU A 239 -12.44 0.41 -40.79
CA LEU A 239 -13.12 0.55 -39.50
C LEU A 239 -12.42 1.47 -38.50
N GLY A 240 -11.11 1.72 -38.67
CA GLY A 240 -10.34 2.71 -37.93
C GLY A 240 -10.40 4.13 -38.51
N GLY A 241 -10.97 4.31 -39.71
CA GLY A 241 -11.20 5.61 -40.34
C GLY A 241 -12.46 6.31 -39.82
N THR A 242 -12.63 7.60 -40.10
CA THR A 242 -13.79 8.37 -39.63
C THR A 242 -14.98 8.11 -40.58
N PRO A 243 -16.10 7.51 -40.12
CA PRO A 243 -17.24 7.27 -40.99
C PRO A 243 -17.92 8.59 -41.37
N GLU A 244 -18.26 8.75 -42.64
CA GLU A 244 -19.00 9.92 -43.12
C GLU A 244 -20.42 9.90 -42.54
N LYS A 245 -20.76 10.87 -41.69
CA LYS A 245 -22.15 11.04 -41.21
C LYS A 245 -23.00 11.58 -42.36
N ALA A 246 -23.51 10.68 -43.20
CA ALA A 246 -24.51 11.04 -44.20
C ALA A 246 -25.71 11.70 -43.47
N GLY A 247 -26.02 12.94 -43.86
CA GLY A 247 -27.09 13.75 -43.29
C GLY A 247 -28.49 13.20 -43.57
N ALA A 248 -28.88 12.15 -42.84
CA ALA A 248 -30.26 11.72 -42.71
C ALA A 248 -30.74 11.96 -41.26
N PRO A 249 -31.95 12.49 -41.05
CA PRO A 249 -32.42 12.84 -39.73
C PRO A 249 -32.57 11.60 -38.85
N SER A 250 -32.26 11.81 -37.57
CA SER A 250 -32.42 10.90 -36.44
C SER A 250 -33.54 9.87 -36.60
N ASN A 251 -33.16 8.60 -36.80
CA ASN A 251 -33.92 7.44 -36.32
C ASN A 251 -32.92 6.39 -35.81
N GLN A 252 -32.91 6.20 -34.49
CA GLN A 252 -31.99 5.37 -33.71
C GLN A 252 -32.19 3.84 -33.89
N ALA A 253 -32.58 3.36 -35.08
CA ALA A 253 -32.93 1.95 -35.28
C ALA A 253 -31.96 1.14 -36.16
N ASP A 254 -31.01 1.75 -36.88
CA ASP A 254 -30.18 1.04 -37.88
C ASP A 254 -28.65 1.12 -37.64
N THR A 255 -28.21 1.19 -36.38
CA THR A 255 -26.77 1.18 -36.01
C THR A 255 -26.07 -0.18 -36.15
N GLN A 256 -26.68 -1.15 -36.84
CA GLN A 256 -26.12 -2.51 -36.96
C GLN A 256 -25.23 -2.74 -38.19
N PHE A 257 -25.18 -1.81 -39.16
CA PHE A 257 -24.40 -1.97 -40.38
C PHE A 257 -23.21 -1.01 -40.42
N LEU A 258 -22.07 -1.48 -40.95
CA LEU A 258 -20.90 -0.65 -41.25
C LEU A 258 -21.31 0.52 -42.15
N ALA A 259 -20.75 1.70 -41.88
CA ALA A 259 -20.72 2.77 -42.87
C ALA A 259 -20.09 2.21 -44.15
N PHE A 260 -20.61 2.59 -45.32
CA PHE A 260 -20.05 2.14 -46.60
C PHE A 260 -19.20 3.22 -47.27
N ARG A 261 -19.08 4.41 -46.65
CA ARG A 261 -18.24 5.54 -47.05
C ARG A 261 -17.36 5.95 -45.87
N PHE A 262 -16.06 6.06 -46.10
CA PHE A 262 -15.05 6.29 -45.06
C PHE A 262 -14.13 7.45 -45.45
N ALA A 263 -13.90 8.37 -44.51
CA ALA A 263 -12.83 9.35 -44.60
C ALA A 263 -11.55 8.75 -44.01
N ILE A 264 -10.51 8.62 -44.83
CA ILE A 264 -9.21 8.07 -44.43
C ILE A 264 -8.27 9.24 -44.11
N SER A 265 -7.70 9.26 -42.90
CA SER A 265 -6.67 10.24 -42.53
C SER A 265 -5.34 9.90 -43.20
N TYR A 266 -4.48 10.90 -43.38
CA TYR A 266 -3.18 10.71 -44.04
C TYR A 266 -2.31 9.65 -43.35
N GLU A 267 -2.31 9.58 -42.02
CA GLU A 267 -1.52 8.60 -41.26
C GLU A 267 -1.95 7.16 -41.53
N LEU A 268 -3.23 6.95 -41.87
CA LEU A 268 -3.78 5.64 -42.24
C LEU A 268 -3.54 5.29 -43.71
N CYS A 269 -3.33 6.28 -44.58
CA CYS A 269 -3.08 6.08 -46.00
C CYS A 269 -1.81 5.24 -46.28
N ASP A 270 -0.75 5.43 -45.49
CA ASP A 270 0.51 4.69 -45.65
C ASP A 270 0.35 3.17 -45.46
N LEU A 271 -0.61 2.76 -44.63
CA LEU A 271 -0.94 1.36 -44.42
C LEU A 271 -1.98 0.87 -45.45
N LEU A 272 -3.02 1.66 -45.71
CA LEU A 272 -4.19 1.25 -46.50
C LEU A 272 -3.97 1.23 -48.02
N LEU A 273 -3.26 2.22 -48.58
CA LEU A 273 -3.11 2.37 -50.03
C LEU A 273 -2.37 1.20 -50.71
N PRO A 274 -1.30 0.62 -50.13
CA PRO A 274 -0.68 -0.58 -50.69
C PRO A 274 -1.65 -1.77 -50.79
N MET A 275 -2.46 -2.00 -49.74
CA MET A 275 -3.43 -3.10 -49.72
C MET A 275 -4.58 -2.87 -50.69
N LEU A 276 -5.07 -1.63 -50.80
CA LEU A 276 -6.10 -1.24 -51.78
C LEU A 276 -5.60 -1.42 -53.22
N ALA A 277 -4.36 -1.06 -53.51
CA ALA A 277 -3.75 -1.27 -54.83
C ALA A 277 -3.54 -2.76 -55.15
N GLU A 278 -3.08 -3.56 -54.18
CA GLU A 278 -2.94 -5.03 -54.31
C GLU A 278 -4.28 -5.72 -54.63
N SER A 279 -5.40 -5.10 -54.25
CA SER A 279 -6.73 -5.66 -54.52
C SER A 279 -7.12 -5.67 -56.00
N GLU A 280 -6.43 -4.89 -56.85
CA GLU A 280 -6.77 -4.55 -58.26
C GLU A 280 -8.22 -4.06 -58.48
N ARG A 281 -8.92 -3.75 -57.39
CA ARG A 281 -10.36 -3.39 -57.34
C ARG A 281 -10.60 -2.00 -56.75
N PHE A 282 -9.53 -1.23 -56.54
CA PHE A 282 -9.57 0.17 -56.15
C PHE A 282 -9.63 1.07 -57.38
N ARG A 283 -10.69 1.87 -57.52
CA ARG A 283 -10.96 2.68 -58.73
C ARG A 283 -11.57 4.03 -58.39
N LEU A 284 -11.67 4.92 -59.38
CA LEU A 284 -12.50 6.11 -59.26
C LEU A 284 -13.99 5.75 -59.29
N LEU A 285 -14.81 6.50 -58.55
CA LEU A 285 -16.27 6.37 -58.58
C LEU A 285 -16.77 6.51 -60.05
N ASP A 286 -17.68 5.62 -60.46
CA ASP A 286 -18.22 5.51 -61.83
C ASP A 286 -17.24 5.10 -62.95
N ALA A 287 -15.96 4.81 -62.65
CA ALA A 287 -15.01 4.30 -63.64
C ALA A 287 -15.20 2.79 -63.93
N PRO A 288 -14.93 2.30 -65.16
CA PRO A 288 -14.99 0.87 -65.46
C PRO A 288 -13.94 0.08 -64.64
N VAL A 289 -14.29 -1.15 -64.23
CA VAL A 289 -13.42 -2.03 -63.42
C VAL A 289 -12.05 -2.31 -64.07
N SER A 290 -11.94 -2.13 -65.39
CA SER A 290 -10.70 -2.30 -66.15
C SER A 290 -9.65 -1.20 -65.94
N ASN A 291 -9.89 -0.20 -65.07
CA ASN A 291 -8.97 0.92 -64.85
C ASN A 291 -8.74 1.20 -63.34
N PRO A 292 -7.96 0.35 -62.64
CA PRO A 292 -7.68 0.54 -61.22
C PRO A 292 -6.71 1.70 -60.97
N ILE A 293 -6.80 2.30 -59.78
CA ILE A 293 -5.85 3.30 -59.29
C ILE A 293 -4.54 2.61 -58.90
N CYS A 294 -3.42 3.08 -59.44
CA CYS A 294 -2.09 2.61 -59.15
C CYS A 294 -1.44 3.46 -58.06
N TRP A 295 -1.10 2.84 -56.93
CA TRP A 295 -0.34 3.47 -55.85
C TRP A 295 1.17 3.47 -56.14
N GLN A 296 1.81 4.64 -56.05
CA GLN A 296 3.24 4.84 -56.33
C GLN A 296 3.95 5.47 -55.13
N PRO A 297 4.34 4.70 -54.09
CA PRO A 297 4.92 5.22 -52.86
C PRO A 297 6.31 5.82 -53.03
N ASP A 298 7.12 5.29 -53.95
CA ASP A 298 8.52 5.69 -54.15
C ASP A 298 8.70 6.93 -55.04
N ARG A 299 7.59 7.48 -55.55
CA ARG A 299 7.59 8.61 -56.49
C ARG A 299 6.92 9.81 -55.85
N ILE A 300 7.72 10.59 -55.13
CA ILE A 300 7.26 11.77 -54.39
C ILE A 300 7.29 12.98 -55.32
N TRP A 301 6.23 13.78 -55.32
CA TRP A 301 6.23 15.12 -55.91
C TRP A 301 6.63 16.14 -54.85
N ASP A 302 7.52 17.07 -55.18
CA ASP A 302 7.84 18.21 -54.34
C ASP A 302 7.09 19.43 -54.86
N PHE A 303 6.43 20.18 -53.98
CA PHE A 303 5.80 21.46 -54.34
C PHE A 303 6.84 22.59 -54.28
N SER A 304 6.90 23.38 -55.34
CA SER A 304 7.72 24.58 -55.41
C SER A 304 6.98 25.73 -56.08
N ILE A 305 7.39 26.95 -55.74
CA ILE A 305 6.93 28.17 -56.39
C ILE A 305 8.09 28.71 -57.23
N GLU A 306 7.84 28.91 -58.52
CA GLU A 306 8.80 29.53 -59.44
C GLU A 306 8.38 30.96 -59.77
N MET A 307 9.33 31.89 -59.67
CA MET A 307 9.17 33.29 -60.04
C MET A 307 9.89 33.52 -61.36
N GLN A 308 9.14 33.87 -62.41
CA GLN A 308 9.66 34.11 -63.76
C GLN A 308 9.15 35.44 -64.32
N THR A 309 9.82 36.00 -65.33
CA THR A 309 9.37 37.25 -65.97
C THR A 309 8.47 36.95 -67.17
N ASN A 310 7.35 37.65 -67.30
CA ASN A 310 6.45 37.57 -68.46
C ASN A 310 6.94 38.45 -69.62
N ASP A 311 6.34 38.28 -70.81
CA ASP A 311 6.63 39.01 -72.05
C ASP A 311 6.47 40.54 -71.91
N ASP A 312 5.69 41.01 -70.93
CA ASP A 312 5.44 42.43 -70.61
C ASP A 312 6.45 43.03 -69.61
N GLY A 313 7.39 42.23 -69.06
CA GLY A 313 8.41 42.67 -68.10
C GLY A 313 8.00 42.57 -66.61
N ASP A 314 6.75 42.19 -66.33
CA ASP A 314 6.24 41.91 -64.97
C ASP A 314 6.64 40.52 -64.48
N TRP A 315 6.67 40.33 -63.16
CA TRP A 315 6.98 39.05 -62.52
C TRP A 315 5.73 38.17 -62.39
N GLU A 316 5.85 36.89 -62.71
CA GLU A 316 4.82 35.88 -62.55
C GLU A 316 5.25 34.78 -61.58
N LEU A 317 4.39 34.48 -60.61
CA LEU A 317 4.54 33.30 -59.74
C LEU A 317 3.68 32.15 -60.23
N LEU A 318 4.32 30.98 -60.31
CA LEU A 318 3.69 29.73 -60.69
C LEU A 318 3.93 28.68 -59.61
N GLY A 319 2.85 28.03 -59.18
CA GLY A 319 2.94 26.83 -58.35
C GLY A 319 3.16 25.59 -59.24
N GLU A 320 4.26 24.89 -59.03
CA GLU A 320 4.65 23.71 -59.81
C GLU A 320 4.88 22.49 -58.91
N LEU A 321 4.64 21.32 -59.49
CA LEU A 321 5.04 20.04 -58.92
C LEU A 321 6.28 19.54 -59.63
N GLU A 322 7.35 19.28 -58.88
CA GLU A 322 8.61 18.76 -59.39
C GLU A 322 8.78 17.29 -59.01
N ARG A 323 9.19 16.47 -59.98
CA ARG A 323 9.58 15.07 -59.75
C ARG A 323 10.60 14.62 -60.79
N ASP A 324 11.72 14.06 -60.33
CA ASP A 324 12.79 13.52 -61.17
C ASP A 324 13.26 14.51 -62.28
N GLY A 325 13.31 15.82 -61.95
CA GLY A 325 13.67 16.89 -62.89
C GLY A 325 12.61 17.23 -63.94
N LYS A 326 11.40 16.67 -63.84
CA LYS A 326 10.23 17.08 -64.62
C LYS A 326 9.33 17.98 -63.78
N ARG A 327 8.97 19.12 -64.35
CA ARG A 327 8.04 20.08 -63.75
C ARG A 327 6.67 19.99 -64.40
N MET A 328 5.62 20.15 -63.61
CA MET A 328 4.25 20.22 -64.11
C MET A 328 3.44 21.27 -63.35
N PRO A 329 2.52 21.99 -64.03
CA PRO A 329 1.61 22.92 -63.36
C PRO A 329 0.63 22.21 -62.41
N LEU A 330 0.28 22.86 -61.30
CA LEU A 330 -0.74 22.37 -60.35
C LEU A 330 -2.12 22.11 -60.98
N SER A 331 -2.45 22.81 -62.07
CA SER A 331 -3.72 22.65 -62.80
C SER A 331 -3.88 21.29 -63.47
N GLN A 332 -2.79 20.52 -63.63
CA GLN A 332 -2.82 19.16 -64.19
C GLN A 332 -3.03 18.07 -63.12
N ALA A 333 -3.10 18.42 -61.84
CA ALA A 333 -3.41 17.48 -60.76
C ALA A 333 -4.94 17.34 -60.59
N ASP A 334 -5.44 16.11 -60.63
CA ASP A 334 -6.88 15.84 -60.51
C ASP A 334 -7.38 15.98 -59.06
N LEU A 335 -6.54 15.62 -58.08
CA LEU A 335 -6.83 15.78 -56.65
C LEU A 335 -5.56 16.04 -55.84
N LEU A 336 -5.63 17.00 -54.92
CA LEU A 336 -4.62 17.30 -53.91
C LEU A 336 -5.27 17.13 -52.52
N ILE A 337 -4.60 16.43 -51.60
CA ILE A 337 -5.11 16.19 -50.25
C ILE A 337 -4.13 16.76 -49.22
N PRO A 338 -4.60 17.53 -48.21
CA PRO A 338 -3.79 17.99 -47.10
C PRO A 338 -3.04 16.84 -46.42
N GLY A 339 -1.76 17.05 -46.14
CA GLY A 339 -0.89 16.02 -45.57
C GLY A 339 -0.06 15.25 -46.60
N GLY A 340 -0.20 15.52 -47.90
CA GLY A 340 0.80 15.12 -48.88
C GLY A 340 0.42 13.97 -49.81
N LEU A 341 -0.76 14.00 -50.44
CA LEU A 341 -1.12 13.08 -51.53
C LEU A 341 -1.59 13.83 -52.78
N VAL A 342 -1.22 13.30 -53.94
CA VAL A 342 -1.63 13.80 -55.27
C VAL A 342 -2.10 12.68 -56.18
N LEU A 343 -3.22 12.89 -56.87
CA LEU A 343 -3.76 12.00 -57.89
C LEU A 343 -3.66 12.63 -59.29
N ILE A 344 -3.11 11.88 -60.24
CA ILE A 344 -3.01 12.27 -61.66
C ILE A 344 -3.47 11.08 -62.52
N GLY A 345 -4.57 11.24 -63.23
CA GLY A 345 -5.30 10.21 -63.95
C GLY A 345 -5.69 9.07 -63.02
N ASN A 346 -5.04 7.92 -63.19
CA ASN A 346 -5.19 6.74 -62.33
C ASN A 346 -3.97 6.48 -61.43
N LYS A 347 -3.05 7.44 -61.27
CA LYS A 347 -1.84 7.28 -60.45
C LYS A 347 -1.92 8.14 -59.19
N LEU A 348 -1.84 7.50 -58.04
CA LEU A 348 -1.81 8.15 -56.73
C LEU A 348 -0.37 8.11 -56.19
N SER A 349 0.16 9.26 -55.76
CA SER A 349 1.55 9.43 -55.33
C SER A 349 1.63 10.30 -54.06
N LYS A 350 2.74 10.20 -53.33
CA LYS A 350 3.03 11.10 -52.21
C LYS A 350 3.43 12.49 -52.73
N LEU A 351 3.12 13.51 -51.95
CA LEU A 351 3.42 14.92 -52.19
C LEU A 351 4.10 15.49 -50.95
N ARG A 352 5.16 16.26 -51.13
CA ARG A 352 5.77 17.08 -50.08
C ARG A 352 5.36 18.52 -50.32
N ASP A 353 4.46 18.99 -49.48
CA ASP A 353 3.89 20.33 -49.48
C ASP A 353 4.61 21.29 -48.51
N TYR A 354 5.48 20.78 -47.62
CA TYR A 354 6.23 21.57 -46.63
C TYR A 354 5.35 22.43 -45.74
N ASP A 355 4.19 21.89 -45.34
CA ASP A 355 3.15 22.60 -44.59
C ASP A 355 2.55 23.81 -45.34
N ALA A 356 2.80 23.96 -46.65
CA ALA A 356 2.31 25.08 -47.46
C ALA A 356 1.08 24.71 -48.33
N PHE A 357 0.22 23.82 -47.84
CA PHE A 357 -0.93 23.32 -48.62
C PHE A 357 -1.90 24.43 -49.05
N GLU A 358 -2.07 25.46 -48.21
CA GLU A 358 -2.94 26.62 -48.47
C GLU A 358 -2.50 27.39 -49.73
N TRP A 359 -1.18 27.46 -49.98
CA TRP A 359 -0.65 28.02 -51.22
C TRP A 359 -1.09 27.20 -52.43
N MET A 360 -1.03 25.87 -52.34
CA MET A 360 -1.41 24.98 -53.45
C MET A 360 -2.89 25.14 -53.80
N GLU A 361 -3.77 25.30 -52.81
CA GLU A 361 -5.20 25.54 -53.01
C GLU A 361 -5.45 26.88 -53.70
N ILE A 362 -4.77 27.94 -53.25
CA ILE A 362 -4.85 29.28 -53.83
C ILE A 362 -4.34 29.27 -55.29
N PHE A 363 -3.19 28.65 -55.58
CA PHE A 363 -2.67 28.52 -56.94
C PHE A 363 -3.56 27.63 -57.83
N GLN A 364 -4.30 26.66 -57.28
CA GLN A 364 -5.28 25.89 -58.05
C GLN A 364 -6.50 26.72 -58.46
N GLN A 365 -6.88 27.72 -57.67
CA GLN A 365 -8.03 28.59 -57.93
C GLN A 365 -7.68 29.74 -58.87
N GLU A 366 -6.59 30.46 -58.59
CA GLU A 366 -6.20 31.69 -59.29
C GLU A 366 -5.20 31.45 -60.44
N GLY A 367 -4.51 30.30 -60.46
CA GLY A 367 -3.62 29.87 -61.54
C GLY A 367 -2.23 30.50 -61.50
N LYS A 368 -2.14 31.82 -61.64
CA LYS A 368 -0.88 32.57 -61.60
C LYS A 368 -1.04 33.94 -60.95
N PHE A 369 -0.04 34.38 -60.19
CA PHE A 369 -0.01 35.73 -59.63
C PHE A 369 0.92 36.60 -60.46
N ILE A 370 0.43 37.78 -60.87
CA ILE A 370 1.21 38.78 -61.61
C ILE A 370 1.60 39.88 -60.61
N ILE A 371 2.89 40.19 -60.54
CA ILE A 371 3.47 41.23 -59.70
C ILE A 371 4.09 42.29 -60.63
N PRO A 372 3.64 43.55 -60.55
CA PRO A 372 4.25 44.65 -61.29
C PRO A 372 5.75 44.78 -61.01
N SER A 373 6.56 45.10 -62.02
CA SER A 373 8.02 45.20 -61.88
C SER A 373 8.50 46.21 -60.82
N ASP A 374 7.69 47.21 -60.47
CA ASP A 374 8.02 48.25 -59.47
C ASP A 374 7.83 47.80 -58.01
N ASP A 375 7.11 46.70 -57.75
CA ASP A 375 6.72 46.22 -56.41
C ASP A 375 7.59 45.06 -55.89
N GLU A 376 8.73 44.77 -56.55
CA GLU A 376 9.56 43.58 -56.26
C GLU A 376 10.02 43.48 -54.79
N LYS A 377 10.38 44.62 -54.17
CA LYS A 377 10.88 44.65 -52.79
C LYS A 377 9.76 44.48 -51.77
N ASP A 378 8.62 45.11 -52.01
CA ASP A 378 7.45 45.01 -51.13
C ASP A 378 6.86 43.61 -51.18
N PHE A 379 6.87 42.97 -52.35
CA PHE A 379 6.47 41.57 -52.50
C PHE A 379 7.37 40.62 -51.71
N VAL A 380 8.70 40.75 -51.85
CA VAL A 380 9.67 39.91 -51.11
C VAL A 380 9.51 40.12 -49.59
N ASN A 381 9.30 41.36 -49.14
CA ASN A 381 9.02 41.66 -47.74
C ASN A 381 7.73 41.00 -47.24
N LEU A 382 6.65 41.06 -48.01
CA LEU A 382 5.37 40.42 -47.66
C LEU A 382 5.51 38.89 -47.62
N LEU A 383 6.28 38.32 -48.54
CA LEU A 383 6.51 36.89 -48.64
C LEU A 383 7.26 36.34 -47.43
N TYR A 384 8.18 37.11 -46.85
CA TYR A 384 8.88 36.76 -45.60
C TYR A 384 8.03 36.94 -44.33
N GLU A 385 6.89 37.64 -44.40
CA GLU A 385 5.94 37.76 -43.27
C GLU A 385 4.95 36.58 -43.19
N ILE A 386 4.88 35.73 -44.22
CA ILE A 386 3.94 34.61 -44.28
C ILE A 386 4.47 33.42 -43.46
N PRO A 387 3.69 32.83 -42.53
CA PRO A 387 4.17 31.80 -41.59
C PRO A 387 4.66 30.49 -42.22
N GLU A 388 4.14 30.13 -43.39
CA GLU A 388 4.36 28.87 -44.10
C GLU A 388 4.69 29.23 -45.54
N VAL A 389 5.96 29.19 -45.95
CA VAL A 389 6.37 29.50 -47.34
C VAL A 389 7.03 28.26 -47.95
N PRO A 390 6.55 27.76 -49.09
CA PRO A 390 7.11 26.58 -49.74
C PRO A 390 8.50 26.88 -50.32
N ARG A 391 9.13 25.88 -50.95
CA ARG A 391 10.39 26.10 -51.66
C ARG A 391 10.22 27.13 -52.77
N LEU A 392 11.00 28.20 -52.69
CA LEU A 392 11.00 29.29 -53.65
C LEU A 392 12.21 29.19 -54.58
N HIS A 393 11.95 29.26 -55.89
CA HIS A 393 12.99 29.46 -56.89
C HIS A 393 13.01 30.94 -57.30
N ILE A 394 13.75 31.75 -56.54
CA ILE A 394 13.92 33.20 -56.76
C ILE A 394 15.26 33.46 -57.47
N PRO A 395 15.33 34.43 -58.40
CA PRO A 395 16.57 34.91 -58.99
C PRO A 395 17.63 35.32 -57.95
N SER A 396 18.91 35.17 -58.30
CA SER A 396 20.04 35.42 -57.39
C SER A 396 20.15 36.86 -56.88
N GLU A 397 19.49 37.84 -57.51
CA GLU A 397 19.50 39.24 -57.09
C GLU A 397 18.67 39.53 -55.82
N LEU A 398 17.83 38.60 -55.35
CA LEU A 398 16.85 38.81 -54.25
C LEU A 398 17.04 37.86 -53.04
N LYS A 399 18.18 37.16 -52.91
CA LYS A 399 18.45 36.21 -51.81
C LYS A 399 19.06 36.88 -50.56
N LEU A 400 18.49 36.62 -49.38
CA LEU A 400 19.05 36.97 -48.05
C LEU A 400 20.10 35.94 -47.58
N GLU A 401 20.99 36.33 -46.67
CA GLU A 401 22.00 35.43 -46.08
C GLU A 401 21.40 34.57 -44.95
N GLU A 402 21.43 33.24 -45.11
CA GLU A 402 20.88 32.29 -44.15
C GLU A 402 21.91 31.91 -43.06
N VAL A 403 21.55 32.11 -41.79
CA VAL A 403 22.39 31.76 -40.63
C VAL A 403 21.71 30.67 -39.80
N THR A 404 22.44 29.59 -39.50
CA THR A 404 21.97 28.48 -38.66
C THR A 404 22.69 28.48 -37.31
N GLY A 405 21.95 28.57 -36.19
CA GLY A 405 22.49 28.53 -34.82
C GLY A 405 22.04 27.31 -34.00
N THR A 406 22.71 27.04 -32.87
CA THR A 406 22.30 26.03 -31.87
C THR A 406 21.55 26.70 -30.71
N PRO A 407 20.28 26.32 -30.43
CA PRO A 407 19.47 27.01 -29.42
C PRO A 407 19.81 26.58 -27.99
N LYS A 408 19.61 27.48 -27.02
CA LYS A 408 19.52 27.16 -25.59
C LYS A 408 18.07 26.85 -25.20
N PHE A 409 17.87 25.88 -24.33
CA PHE A 409 16.54 25.39 -23.95
C PHE A 409 16.00 26.09 -22.69
N ILE A 410 14.81 26.65 -22.80
CA ILE A 410 14.12 27.35 -21.71
C ILE A 410 12.75 26.69 -21.47
N LEU A 411 12.45 26.32 -20.23
CA LEU A 411 11.16 25.79 -19.81
C LEU A 411 10.50 26.76 -18.82
N ARG A 412 9.32 27.28 -19.17
CA ARG A 412 8.50 28.12 -18.28
C ARG A 412 7.32 27.33 -17.75
N LEU A 413 7.25 27.15 -16.44
CA LEU A 413 6.15 26.49 -15.74
C LEU A 413 5.20 27.54 -15.16
N THR A 414 3.90 27.30 -15.29
CA THR A 414 2.86 28.13 -14.67
C THR A 414 2.29 27.42 -13.45
N THR A 415 2.35 28.04 -12.27
CA THR A 415 1.74 27.43 -11.07
C THR A 415 0.24 27.71 -11.02
N PRO A 416 -0.61 26.72 -10.66
CA PRO A 416 -2.04 26.95 -10.46
C PRO A 416 -2.27 27.83 -9.23
N SER A 417 -3.13 28.84 -9.35
CA SER A 417 -3.43 29.81 -8.27
C SER A 417 -4.27 29.24 -7.11
N GLY A 418 -4.58 27.93 -7.10
CA GLY A 418 -5.42 27.28 -6.10
C GLY A 418 -4.66 26.52 -5.00
N ARG A 419 -5.16 26.60 -3.74
CA ARG A 419 -4.63 25.86 -2.56
C ARG A 419 -4.72 24.31 -2.66
N ARG A 420 -5.24 23.73 -3.75
CA ARG A 420 -5.46 22.28 -3.96
C ARG A 420 -4.83 21.73 -5.25
N TRP A 421 -3.70 22.27 -5.67
CA TRP A 421 -3.00 21.88 -6.92
C TRP A 421 -2.36 20.47 -6.92
N LYS A 422 -2.36 19.73 -5.80
CA LYS A 422 -1.74 18.39 -5.70
C LYS A 422 -2.25 17.34 -6.68
N ASN A 423 -3.50 17.47 -7.12
CA ASN A 423 -4.12 16.57 -8.09
C ASN A 423 -4.19 17.18 -9.50
N GLU A 424 -3.59 18.35 -9.72
CA GLU A 424 -3.61 19.06 -10.99
C GLU A 424 -2.26 18.89 -11.71
N THR A 425 -2.31 18.64 -13.02
CA THR A 425 -1.13 18.61 -13.88
C THR A 425 -0.60 20.03 -14.05
N LEU A 426 0.66 20.26 -13.70
CA LEU A 426 1.36 21.51 -13.99
C LEU A 426 1.55 21.63 -15.50
N ARG A 427 1.37 22.84 -16.03
CA ARG A 427 1.55 23.14 -17.46
C ARG A 427 2.76 24.01 -17.68
N GLY A 428 3.47 23.78 -18.79
CA GLY A 428 4.65 24.53 -19.15
C GLY A 428 4.75 24.84 -20.64
N ASN A 429 5.49 25.90 -20.94
CA ASN A 429 5.81 26.37 -22.29
C ASN A 429 7.30 26.21 -22.53
N VAL A 430 7.66 25.75 -23.73
CA VAL A 430 9.04 25.53 -24.16
C VAL A 430 9.46 26.69 -25.06
N GLN A 431 10.61 27.27 -24.78
CA GLN A 431 11.21 28.37 -25.52
C GLN A 431 12.65 28.01 -25.94
N PHE A 432 13.06 28.51 -27.09
CA PHE A 432 14.37 28.30 -27.69
C PHE A 432 15.05 29.66 -27.87
N ASP A 433 16.22 29.84 -27.27
CA ASP A 433 17.02 31.06 -27.39
C ASP A 433 18.13 30.85 -28.43
N TYR A 434 18.03 31.59 -29.54
CA TYR A 434 19.02 31.61 -30.62
C TYR A 434 19.73 32.97 -30.59
N ASP A 435 20.87 33.03 -29.89
CA ASP A 435 21.74 34.22 -29.76
C ASP A 435 20.96 35.53 -29.54
N ASP A 436 20.25 35.62 -28.40
CA ASP A 436 19.42 36.76 -27.94
C ASP A 436 18.04 36.89 -28.61
N THR A 437 17.67 35.95 -29.48
CA THR A 437 16.31 35.87 -30.05
C THR A 437 15.53 34.68 -29.47
N ILE A 438 14.52 34.97 -28.64
CA ILE A 438 13.67 33.96 -28.01
C ILE A 438 12.49 33.58 -28.91
N VAL A 439 12.39 32.30 -29.24
CA VAL A 439 11.28 31.72 -30.01
C VAL A 439 10.48 30.75 -29.15
N GLU A 440 9.15 30.86 -29.17
CA GLU A 440 8.30 29.87 -28.52
C GLU A 440 8.17 28.63 -29.41
N ALA A 441 8.19 27.43 -28.80
CA ALA A 441 8.10 26.17 -29.55
C ALA A 441 6.85 26.06 -30.43
N ARG A 442 5.75 26.74 -30.04
CA ARG A 442 4.49 26.81 -30.79
C ARG A 442 4.53 27.66 -32.06
N HIS A 443 5.53 28.54 -32.23
CA HIS A 443 5.64 29.34 -33.45
C HIS A 443 5.95 28.43 -34.64
N ARG A 444 5.24 28.61 -35.76
CA ARG A 444 5.35 27.76 -36.95
C ARG A 444 6.44 28.20 -37.93
N ASN A 445 6.80 29.48 -37.92
CA ASN A 445 7.82 30.06 -38.81
C ASN A 445 9.11 29.23 -38.78
N TRP A 446 9.63 28.89 -39.95
CA TRP A 446 10.85 28.10 -40.14
C TRP A 446 12.12 28.95 -39.95
N ALA A 447 12.00 30.27 -40.10
CA ALA A 447 13.06 31.22 -39.85
C ALA A 447 12.55 32.49 -39.16
N ILE A 448 13.47 33.20 -38.51
CA ILE A 448 13.24 34.52 -37.91
C ILE A 448 14.04 35.52 -38.75
N VAL A 449 13.36 36.52 -39.28
CA VAL A 449 14.01 37.57 -40.07
C VAL A 449 14.36 38.73 -39.16
N ASP A 450 15.66 39.03 -39.06
CA ASP A 450 16.12 40.29 -38.47
C ASP A 450 16.17 41.35 -39.57
N ARG A 451 15.22 42.31 -39.49
CA ARG A 451 15.01 43.35 -40.49
C ARG A 451 16.16 44.35 -40.56
N ASP A 452 16.92 44.51 -39.47
CA ASP A 452 18.01 45.48 -39.39
C ASP A 452 19.35 44.90 -39.88
N ALA A 453 19.47 43.57 -39.90
CA ALA A 453 20.71 42.86 -40.24
C ALA A 453 20.73 42.20 -41.63
N GLU A 454 19.61 42.19 -42.37
CA GLU A 454 19.44 41.45 -43.64
C GLU A 454 19.76 39.94 -43.52
N VAL A 455 19.59 39.38 -42.31
CA VAL A 455 19.88 37.97 -41.99
C VAL A 455 18.60 37.20 -41.71
N CYS A 456 18.52 35.99 -42.26
CA CYS A 456 17.46 35.04 -42.01
C CYS A 456 17.98 33.94 -41.08
N LEU A 457 17.56 33.93 -39.81
CA LEU A 457 17.95 32.92 -38.84
C LEU A 457 17.08 31.66 -39.01
N VAL A 458 17.68 30.60 -39.52
CA VAL A 458 16.98 29.33 -39.78
C VAL A 458 16.96 28.49 -38.50
N ARG A 459 15.75 28.09 -38.07
CA ARG A 459 15.56 27.28 -36.86
C ARG A 459 16.05 25.85 -37.06
N ASN A 460 16.77 25.33 -36.07
CA ASN A 460 17.30 23.97 -36.10
C ASN A 460 16.29 22.96 -35.52
N ARG A 461 15.37 22.48 -36.36
CA ARG A 461 14.30 21.55 -35.97
C ARG A 461 14.81 20.25 -35.33
N GLU A 462 16.00 19.77 -35.71
CA GLU A 462 16.57 18.55 -35.12
C GLU A 462 16.92 18.75 -33.64
N HIS A 463 17.44 19.93 -33.28
CA HIS A 463 17.77 20.26 -31.89
C HIS A 463 16.52 20.55 -31.06
N GLU A 464 15.51 21.19 -31.66
CA GLU A 464 14.20 21.39 -31.01
C GLU A 464 13.53 20.04 -30.68
N GLU A 465 13.58 19.06 -31.59
CA GLU A 465 12.99 17.73 -31.35
C GLU A 465 13.77 16.95 -30.27
N LYS A 466 15.11 17.07 -30.24
CA LYS A 466 15.94 16.53 -29.15
C LYS A 466 15.53 17.08 -27.78
N ALA A 467 15.20 18.36 -27.70
CA ALA A 467 14.74 18.98 -26.46
C ALA A 467 13.43 18.36 -25.94
N PHE A 468 12.47 18.05 -26.83
CA PHE A 468 11.24 17.36 -26.45
C PHE A 468 11.48 15.91 -25.99
N ILE A 469 12.46 15.21 -26.57
CA ILE A 469 12.86 13.87 -26.11
C ILE A 469 13.46 13.95 -24.70
N GLN A 470 14.30 14.96 -24.41
CA GLN A 470 14.85 15.19 -23.08
C GLN A 470 13.75 15.45 -22.04
N LEU A 471 12.78 16.33 -22.35
CA LEU A 471 11.62 16.59 -21.49
C LEU A 471 10.81 15.32 -21.22
N GLN A 472 10.57 14.50 -22.24
CA GLN A 472 9.85 13.24 -22.08
C GLN A 472 10.60 12.26 -21.16
N SER A 473 11.93 12.19 -21.29
CA SER A 473 12.78 11.37 -20.43
C SER A 473 12.86 11.87 -18.98
N ALA A 474 12.55 13.15 -18.75
CA ALA A 474 12.45 13.75 -17.43
C ALA A 474 11.05 13.61 -16.80
N GLY A 475 10.08 13.08 -17.54
CA GLY A 475 8.72 12.79 -17.06
C GLY A 475 7.65 13.79 -17.49
N PHE A 476 7.97 14.75 -18.38
CA PHE A 476 6.98 15.63 -19.00
C PHE A 476 6.23 14.91 -20.12
N ARG A 477 4.95 15.26 -20.29
CA ARG A 477 4.13 14.79 -21.40
C ARG A 477 3.90 15.94 -22.39
N ARG A 478 4.14 15.70 -23.68
CA ARG A 478 3.86 16.68 -24.74
C ARG A 478 2.35 16.77 -24.99
N VAL A 479 1.83 17.99 -25.04
CA VAL A 479 0.41 18.24 -25.33
C VAL A 479 0.27 18.50 -26.83
N LEU A 480 -0.47 17.66 -27.55
CA LEU A 480 -0.66 17.77 -29.00
C LEU A 480 -1.71 18.85 -29.32
N MET A 481 -1.37 19.77 -30.23
CA MET A 481 -2.12 20.98 -30.55
C MET A 481 -3.60 20.73 -30.89
N GLY A 482 -4.51 21.20 -30.02
CA GLY A 482 -5.85 21.61 -30.42
C GLY A 482 -5.92 23.14 -30.52
N ALA A 483 -6.83 23.67 -31.34
CA ALA A 483 -6.98 25.10 -31.69
C ALA A 483 -7.18 26.10 -30.51
N ASN A 484 -7.05 25.67 -29.25
CA ASN A 484 -7.28 26.50 -28.07
C ASN A 484 -6.37 26.19 -26.85
N GLN A 485 -5.24 25.48 -27.02
CA GLN A 485 -4.33 25.16 -25.90
C GLN A 485 -3.10 26.09 -25.85
N LYS A 486 -2.82 26.62 -24.65
CA LYS A 486 -1.77 27.61 -24.38
C LYS A 486 -0.45 27.01 -23.85
N SER A 487 -0.31 25.69 -23.81
CA SER A 487 0.81 24.99 -23.14
C SER A 487 1.39 23.85 -23.96
N ASP A 488 2.72 23.72 -23.96
CA ASP A 488 3.47 22.74 -24.77
C ASP A 488 3.67 21.39 -24.06
N VAL A 489 3.83 21.43 -22.72
CA VAL A 489 4.08 20.24 -21.89
C VAL A 489 3.29 20.25 -20.59
N GLU A 490 3.06 19.07 -20.03
CA GLU A 490 2.43 18.87 -18.72
C GLU A 490 3.21 17.87 -17.85
N ILE A 491 3.21 18.06 -16.52
CA ILE A 491 3.85 17.15 -15.56
C ILE A 491 3.03 17.03 -14.25
N PRO A 492 2.95 15.83 -13.64
CA PRO A 492 2.42 15.68 -12.28
C PRO A 492 3.33 16.36 -11.24
N PRO A 493 2.78 17.07 -10.23
CA PRO A 493 3.56 17.75 -9.19
C PRO A 493 4.58 16.86 -8.47
N ALA A 494 4.23 15.59 -8.23
CA ALA A 494 5.11 14.64 -7.54
C ALA A 494 6.44 14.39 -8.27
N HIS A 495 6.46 14.48 -9.61
CA HIS A 495 7.64 14.22 -10.43
C HIS A 495 8.44 15.47 -10.77
N LEU A 496 7.98 16.66 -10.34
CA LEU A 496 8.63 17.92 -10.67
C LEU A 496 10.05 18.01 -10.11
N GLY A 497 10.27 17.59 -8.85
CA GLY A 497 11.57 17.70 -8.18
C GLY A 497 12.68 16.90 -8.88
N THR A 498 12.38 15.66 -9.27
CA THR A 498 13.31 14.80 -10.02
C THR A 498 13.49 15.29 -11.46
N ALA A 499 12.42 15.74 -12.11
CA ALA A 499 12.48 16.26 -13.47
C ALA A 499 13.36 17.52 -13.59
N VAL A 500 13.20 18.48 -12.68
CA VAL A 500 13.98 19.74 -12.70
C VAL A 500 15.46 19.48 -12.45
N ARG A 501 15.81 18.56 -11.54
CA ARG A 501 17.22 18.19 -11.29
C ARG A 501 17.89 17.66 -12.55
N LYS A 502 17.23 16.73 -13.24
CA LYS A 502 17.73 16.14 -14.49
C LYS A 502 17.87 17.18 -15.61
N LEU A 503 16.90 18.08 -15.75
CA LEU A 503 16.94 19.15 -16.76
C LEU A 503 18.07 20.16 -16.48
N MET A 504 18.34 20.48 -15.21
CA MET A 504 19.45 21.35 -14.84
C MET A 504 20.82 20.73 -15.15
N GLU A 505 20.98 19.41 -14.98
CA GLU A 505 22.19 18.68 -15.42
C GLU A 505 22.38 18.74 -16.94
N ASP A 506 21.28 18.70 -17.69
CA ASP A 506 21.24 18.82 -19.16
C ASP A 506 21.28 20.29 -19.66
N ASN A 507 21.67 21.24 -18.81
CA ASN A 507 21.88 22.67 -19.12
C ASN A 507 20.60 23.44 -19.53
N TRP A 508 19.42 23.02 -19.05
CA TRP A 508 18.17 23.75 -19.25
C TRP A 508 18.02 24.94 -18.29
N GLN A 509 17.42 26.02 -18.76
CA GLN A 509 16.91 27.09 -17.90
C GLN A 509 15.44 26.83 -17.55
N VAL A 510 15.18 26.48 -16.28
CA VAL A 510 13.81 26.26 -15.77
C VAL A 510 13.34 27.46 -14.96
N LEU A 511 12.23 28.06 -15.39
CA LEU A 511 11.58 29.21 -14.76
C LEU A 511 10.18 28.81 -14.31
N ALA A 512 9.77 29.25 -13.12
CA ALA A 512 8.40 29.08 -12.61
C ALA A 512 7.82 30.46 -12.28
N ASP A 513 6.69 30.82 -12.91
CA ASP A 513 6.07 32.15 -12.81
C ASP A 513 7.09 33.32 -12.95
N ASP A 514 7.95 33.21 -13.96
CA ASP A 514 9.03 34.16 -14.28
C ASP A 514 10.15 34.29 -13.22
N LYS A 515 10.24 33.37 -12.27
CA LYS A 515 11.31 33.30 -11.26
C LYS A 515 12.15 32.03 -11.39
N LYS A 516 13.44 32.13 -11.04
CA LYS A 516 14.37 30.98 -11.04
C LYS A 516 14.00 29.98 -9.94
N VAL A 517 14.06 28.69 -10.27
CA VAL A 517 13.98 27.59 -9.29
C VAL A 517 15.34 27.41 -8.64
N ARG A 518 15.40 27.38 -7.31
CA ARG A 518 16.66 27.29 -6.54
C ARG A 518 16.85 25.90 -5.93
N GLN A 519 18.11 25.43 -5.91
CA GLN A 519 18.49 24.17 -5.27
C GLN A 519 18.76 24.37 -3.78
N SER A 520 18.53 23.32 -3.00
CA SER A 520 18.82 23.26 -1.56
C SER A 520 20.32 23.24 -1.29
N GLY A 521 20.79 24.12 -0.41
CA GLY A 521 22.14 24.21 0.14
C GLY A 521 22.30 23.54 1.52
N ASN A 522 23.28 24.00 2.30
CA ASN A 522 23.62 23.43 3.60
C ASN A 522 22.55 23.72 4.67
N LEU A 523 22.37 22.78 5.61
CA LEU A 523 21.54 22.95 6.79
C LEU A 523 22.37 23.31 8.02
N THR A 524 21.86 24.24 8.81
CA THR A 524 22.37 24.49 10.16
C THR A 524 21.24 24.46 11.17
N PHE A 525 21.45 23.71 12.26
CA PHE A 525 20.51 23.63 13.37
C PHE A 525 21.04 24.37 14.59
N ARG A 526 20.12 24.96 15.36
CA ARG A 526 20.39 25.56 16.66
C ARG A 526 19.31 25.14 17.65
N VAL A 527 19.73 24.69 18.83
CA VAL A 527 18.84 24.34 19.94
C VAL A 527 19.07 25.31 21.09
N ASP A 528 18.03 26.05 21.46
CA ASP A 528 18.03 26.96 22.62
C ASP A 528 17.14 26.36 23.74
N THR A 529 17.63 26.39 24.98
CA THR A 529 16.91 25.88 26.16
C THR A 529 16.16 27.00 26.87
N ASN A 530 14.86 26.80 27.08
CA ASN A 530 14.03 27.63 27.94
C ASN A 530 13.63 26.90 29.22
N ILE A 531 12.96 27.61 30.15
CA ILE A 531 12.69 27.10 31.50
C ILE A 531 11.96 25.75 31.47
N ASP A 532 11.00 25.54 30.56
CA ASP A 532 10.18 24.32 30.49
C ASP A 532 10.10 23.65 29.10
N TRP A 533 10.89 24.11 28.12
CA TRP A 533 10.88 23.56 26.75
C TRP A 533 12.18 23.86 26.01
N PHE A 534 12.38 23.19 24.87
CA PHE A 534 13.48 23.43 23.94
C PHE A 534 12.95 24.03 22.65
N GLU A 535 13.71 24.97 22.10
CA GLU A 535 13.41 25.63 20.83
C GLU A 535 14.43 25.15 19.79
N LEU A 536 13.92 24.49 18.75
CA LEU A 536 14.72 24.07 17.61
C LEU A 536 14.54 25.08 16.48
N HIS A 537 15.63 25.77 16.18
CA HIS A 537 15.78 26.64 15.02
C HIS A 537 16.56 25.89 13.93
N ALA A 538 16.13 26.05 12.69
CA ALA A 538 16.84 25.53 11.54
C ALA A 538 16.82 26.55 10.42
N ASP A 539 18.01 26.86 9.90
CA ASP A 539 18.17 27.74 8.75
C ASP A 539 18.43 26.88 7.52
N PHE A 540 17.62 27.08 6.48
CA PHE A 540 17.74 26.38 5.21
C PHE A 540 18.20 27.36 4.15
N ASP A 541 19.42 27.18 3.67
CA ASP A 541 19.90 27.95 2.52
C ASP A 541 19.40 27.32 1.21
N PHE A 542 18.77 28.13 0.37
CA PHE A 542 18.42 27.80 -1.02
C PHE A 542 19.13 28.78 -1.95
N ASP A 543 20.44 28.58 -2.17
CA ASP A 543 21.27 29.40 -3.05
C ASP A 543 21.27 30.89 -2.65
N GLY A 544 21.61 31.17 -1.39
CA GLY A 544 21.73 32.51 -0.78
C GLY A 544 20.44 33.08 -0.21
N LYS A 545 19.39 32.26 -0.01
CA LYS A 545 18.07 32.66 0.47
C LYS A 545 17.54 31.69 1.52
N LEU A 546 17.03 32.25 2.62
CA LEU A 546 16.53 31.48 3.75
C LEU A 546 15.04 31.14 3.57
N ALA A 547 14.63 30.00 4.11
CA ALA A 547 13.23 29.61 4.28
C ALA A 547 12.95 29.34 5.76
N SER A 548 11.74 29.67 6.22
CA SER A 548 11.35 29.39 7.61
C SER A 548 11.20 27.88 7.86
N PHE A 549 11.75 27.41 8.99
CA PHE A 549 11.68 26.00 9.38
C PHE A 549 10.25 25.46 9.54
N PRO A 550 9.31 26.19 10.16
CA PRO A 550 7.92 25.74 10.30
C PRO A 550 7.21 25.58 8.96
N GLU A 551 7.46 26.46 7.98
CA GLU A 551 6.87 26.32 6.65
C GLU A 551 7.44 25.12 5.90
N LEU A 552 8.74 24.84 6.03
CA LEU A 552 9.36 23.64 5.44
C LEU A 552 8.75 22.37 6.01
N LEU A 553 8.64 22.28 7.34
CA LEU A 553 8.05 21.12 7.99
C LEU A 553 6.56 20.99 7.67
N SER A 554 5.84 22.10 7.55
CA SER A 554 4.44 22.11 7.10
C SER A 554 4.31 21.60 5.67
N ALA A 555 5.22 22.00 4.78
CA ALA A 555 5.30 21.51 3.40
C ALA A 555 5.59 19.99 3.39
N ILE A 556 6.58 19.52 4.17
CA ILE A 556 6.92 18.09 4.29
C ILE A 556 5.75 17.29 4.88
N ALA A 557 5.10 17.76 5.94
CA ALA A 557 3.96 17.10 6.56
C ALA A 557 2.75 17.02 5.62
N ARG A 558 2.60 18.01 4.74
CA ARG A 558 1.62 17.98 3.65
C ARG A 558 2.05 17.01 2.53
N GLY A 559 3.33 16.71 2.38
CA GLY A 559 3.89 15.98 1.23
C GLY A 559 4.10 16.87 0.01
N ASP A 560 4.38 18.16 0.23
CA ASP A 560 4.78 19.10 -0.81
C ASP A 560 6.28 18.92 -1.10
N ASN A 561 6.67 18.83 -2.37
CA ASN A 561 8.07 18.69 -2.80
C ASN A 561 8.76 20.05 -3.06
N THR A 562 8.04 21.15 -2.79
CA THR A 562 8.49 22.52 -3.07
C THR A 562 8.02 23.47 -1.97
N ILE A 563 8.85 24.46 -1.64
CA ILE A 563 8.54 25.56 -0.73
C ILE A 563 8.67 26.91 -1.45
N ARG A 564 7.85 27.89 -1.06
CA ARG A 564 7.97 29.26 -1.54
C ARG A 564 8.88 30.03 -0.58
N LEU A 565 9.93 30.65 -1.12
CA LEU A 565 10.89 31.46 -0.36
C LEU A 565 10.37 32.89 -0.16
N ASP A 566 11.01 33.66 0.72
CA ASP A 566 10.62 35.04 1.07
C ASP A 566 10.56 36.00 -0.14
N ASP A 567 11.43 35.78 -1.14
CA ASP A 567 11.45 36.55 -2.39
C ASP A 567 10.37 36.08 -3.40
N GLY A 568 9.57 35.09 -3.02
CA GLY A 568 8.55 34.44 -3.81
C GLY A 568 9.08 33.49 -4.89
N SER A 569 10.36 33.11 -4.87
CA SER A 569 10.90 32.01 -5.69
C SER A 569 10.56 30.63 -5.09
N LEU A 570 10.78 29.56 -5.85
CA LEU A 570 10.47 28.18 -5.45
C LEU A 570 11.76 27.42 -5.13
N GLY A 571 11.86 26.90 -3.91
CA GLY A 571 12.89 25.97 -3.45
C GLY A 571 12.41 24.51 -3.54
N ILE A 572 13.27 23.61 -4.02
CA ILE A 572 12.97 22.17 -4.11
C ILE A 572 13.40 21.48 -2.81
N ILE A 573 12.50 20.71 -2.19
CA ILE A 573 12.78 19.96 -0.98
C ILE A 573 13.34 18.57 -1.37
N PRO A 574 14.56 18.19 -0.94
CA PRO A 574 15.08 16.84 -1.16
C PRO A 574 14.23 15.77 -0.48
N GLU A 575 14.07 14.60 -1.12
CA GLU A 575 13.38 13.45 -0.50
C GLU A 575 14.03 13.01 0.82
N GLU A 576 15.35 13.15 0.94
CA GLU A 576 16.10 12.82 2.15
C GLU A 576 15.63 13.67 3.35
N TRP A 577 15.39 14.97 3.13
CA TRP A 577 14.87 15.88 4.15
C TRP A 577 13.43 15.54 4.53
N ALA A 578 12.60 15.17 3.55
CA ALA A 578 11.24 14.74 3.82
C ALA A 578 11.21 13.46 4.69
N ARG A 579 12.12 12.50 4.45
CA ARG A 579 12.24 11.28 5.27
C ARG A 579 12.82 11.56 6.66
N GLN A 580 13.86 12.40 6.75
CA GLN A 580 14.56 12.68 8.01
C GLN A 580 13.75 13.60 8.93
N PHE A 581 13.21 14.70 8.40
CA PHE A 581 12.53 15.74 9.18
C PHE A 581 11.01 15.56 9.25
N GLY A 582 10.44 14.61 8.49
CA GLY A 582 9.03 14.21 8.65
C GLY A 582 8.71 13.70 10.06
N LEU A 583 9.70 13.15 10.77
CA LEU A 583 9.58 12.76 12.19
C LEU A 583 9.51 13.99 13.11
N LEU A 584 10.38 15.00 12.89
CA LEU A 584 10.39 16.24 13.68
C LEU A 584 9.05 16.98 13.58
N ALA A 585 8.48 17.07 12.38
CA ALA A 585 7.21 17.75 12.12
C ALA A 585 6.03 17.22 12.97
N ASN A 586 6.10 15.96 13.41
CA ASN A 586 5.03 15.34 14.20
C ASN A 586 5.34 15.24 15.71
N LEU A 587 6.59 15.48 16.12
CA LEU A 587 7.04 15.40 17.52
C LEU A 587 6.93 16.74 18.23
N GLY A 588 7.35 17.84 17.59
CA GLY A 588 7.30 19.18 18.18
C GLY A 588 6.01 19.94 17.85
N VAL A 589 5.79 21.05 18.55
CA VAL A 589 4.74 22.03 18.22
C VAL A 589 5.38 23.14 17.38
N SER A 590 4.83 23.41 16.20
CA SER A 590 5.30 24.51 15.34
C SER A 590 4.81 25.87 15.84
N GLU A 591 5.72 26.80 16.07
CA GLU A 591 5.46 28.24 16.23
C GLU A 591 5.95 29.00 14.98
N GLU A 592 5.82 30.33 14.92
CA GLU A 592 6.06 31.10 13.68
C GLU A 592 7.48 30.97 13.12
N GLU A 593 8.52 30.87 13.97
CA GLU A 593 9.92 30.77 13.53
C GLU A 593 10.68 29.55 14.03
N HIS A 594 10.12 28.77 14.97
CA HIS A 594 10.83 27.65 15.60
C HIS A 594 9.88 26.50 15.95
N MET A 595 10.47 25.34 16.28
CA MET A 595 9.71 24.24 16.87
C MET A 595 9.96 24.14 18.36
N LYS A 596 8.87 23.99 19.12
CA LYS A 596 8.90 23.76 20.55
C LYS A 596 8.82 22.28 20.87
N PHE A 597 9.78 21.80 21.66
CA PHE A 597 9.85 20.45 22.19
C PHE A 597 9.72 20.47 23.71
N ASP A 598 8.94 19.54 24.27
CA ASP A 598 8.80 19.40 25.71
C ASP A 598 10.09 18.83 26.34
N LYS A 599 10.30 19.08 27.64
CA LYS A 599 11.42 18.53 28.41
C LYS A 599 11.58 17.02 28.27
N ASN A 600 10.48 16.29 28.16
CA ASN A 600 10.52 14.83 28.00
C ASN A 600 10.99 14.36 26.62
N GLN A 601 11.15 15.25 25.64
CA GLN A 601 11.54 14.90 24.27
C GLN A 601 13.05 15.02 24.00
N VAL A 602 13.88 15.35 24.99
CA VAL A 602 15.35 15.52 24.85
C VAL A 602 16.00 14.33 24.16
N GLY A 603 15.69 13.11 24.60
CA GLY A 603 16.31 11.90 24.04
C GLY A 603 15.97 11.71 22.56
N LEU A 604 14.74 12.04 22.17
CA LEU A 604 14.30 11.96 20.77
C LEU A 604 14.92 13.07 19.92
N LEU A 605 14.97 14.29 20.46
CA LEU A 605 15.60 15.43 19.79
C LEU A 605 17.09 15.19 19.56
N ASP A 606 17.82 14.68 20.56
CA ASP A 606 19.24 14.32 20.42
C ASP A 606 19.43 13.19 19.41
N ALA A 607 18.59 12.14 19.46
CA ALA A 607 18.67 11.04 18.50
C ALA A 607 18.48 11.51 17.05
N LEU A 608 17.54 12.42 16.81
CA LEU A 608 17.25 13.00 15.49
C LEU A 608 18.35 13.94 15.00
N LEU A 609 18.94 14.73 15.88
CA LEU A 609 20.03 15.66 15.54
C LEU A 609 21.41 14.98 15.48
N SER A 610 21.55 13.78 16.02
CA SER A 610 22.85 13.08 16.11
C SER A 610 23.45 12.66 14.76
N SER A 611 22.66 12.66 13.68
CA SER A 611 23.13 12.35 12.32
C SER A 611 23.41 13.59 11.47
N GLN A 612 23.37 14.79 12.07
CA GLN A 612 23.56 16.07 11.36
C GLN A 612 24.96 16.64 11.62
N ASP A 613 25.61 17.12 10.56
CA ASP A 613 27.01 17.58 10.63
C ASP A 613 27.16 18.97 11.28
N SER A 614 26.10 19.80 11.26
CA SER A 614 26.14 21.21 11.69
C SER A 614 25.01 21.55 12.67
N VAL A 615 25.17 21.13 13.93
CA VAL A 615 24.23 21.44 15.03
C VAL A 615 24.94 22.21 16.13
N SER A 616 24.42 23.38 16.46
CA SER A 616 24.82 24.17 17.62
C SER A 616 23.86 23.93 18.79
N TYR A 617 24.41 23.77 19.99
CA TYR A 617 23.66 23.58 21.23
C TYR A 617 24.03 24.70 22.19
N ASP A 618 23.08 25.15 23.01
CA ASP A 618 23.40 25.98 24.16
C ASP A 618 24.06 25.16 25.29
N ASP A 619 24.69 25.86 26.24
CA ASP A 619 25.44 25.21 27.34
C ASP A 619 24.53 24.34 28.22
N GLN A 620 23.26 24.69 28.36
CA GLN A 620 22.29 23.95 29.17
C GLN A 620 21.89 22.63 28.50
N PHE A 621 21.57 22.65 27.19
CA PHE A 621 21.28 21.44 26.42
C PHE A 621 22.51 20.56 26.29
N ALA A 622 23.70 21.15 26.12
CA ALA A 622 24.96 20.40 26.10
C ALA A 622 25.19 19.65 27.43
N THR A 623 24.96 20.30 28.58
CA THR A 623 25.08 19.67 29.90
C THR A 623 24.04 18.56 30.09
N LEU A 624 22.80 18.77 29.66
CA LEU A 624 21.75 17.74 29.69
C LEU A 624 22.12 16.56 28.81
N LYS A 625 22.55 16.82 27.57
CA LYS A 625 23.00 15.81 26.61
C LYS A 625 24.19 15.02 27.14
N GLU A 626 25.15 15.65 27.80
CA GLU A 626 26.25 14.96 28.46
C GLU A 626 25.76 14.05 29.59
N ARG A 627 24.85 14.53 30.46
CA ARG A 627 24.23 13.70 31.51
C ARG A 627 23.40 12.52 30.94
N PHE A 628 22.79 12.71 29.77
CA PHE A 628 22.05 11.68 29.05
C PHE A 628 22.95 10.72 28.26
N LYS A 629 24.13 11.16 27.80
CA LYS A 629 25.15 10.31 27.18
C LYS A 629 25.98 9.53 28.20
N SER A 630 26.24 10.11 29.38
CA SER A 630 26.87 9.44 30.51
C SER A 630 25.98 8.38 31.16
N PHE A 631 24.78 8.16 30.63
CA PHE A 631 23.82 7.14 31.03
C PHE A 631 24.35 5.69 30.90
N GLU A 632 25.56 5.49 30.36
CA GLU A 632 26.27 4.20 30.44
C GLU A 632 26.83 3.88 31.85
N GLY A 633 26.71 4.80 32.82
CA GLY A 633 27.06 4.54 34.22
C GLY A 633 26.27 5.42 35.17
N VAL A 634 25.15 4.91 35.68
CA VAL A 634 24.40 5.58 36.74
C VAL A 634 25.23 5.56 38.03
N GLU A 635 25.38 6.70 38.69
CA GLU A 635 25.97 6.75 40.02
C GLU A 635 25.15 5.86 40.99
N THR A 636 25.82 4.92 41.64
CA THR A 636 25.17 4.01 42.58
C THR A 636 24.59 4.80 43.75
N ALA A 637 23.28 4.70 43.97
CA ALA A 637 22.64 5.30 45.14
C ALA A 637 22.68 4.32 46.32
N LEU A 638 23.05 4.83 47.50
CA LEU A 638 22.94 4.07 48.74
C LEU A 638 21.46 3.91 49.14
N ALA A 639 21.16 2.81 49.81
CA ALA A 639 19.84 2.61 50.42
C ALA A 639 19.59 3.72 51.46
N PRO A 640 18.36 4.25 51.58
CA PRO A 640 18.00 5.19 52.65
C PRO A 640 18.18 4.56 54.03
N GLU A 641 18.47 5.37 55.06
CA GLU A 641 18.66 4.87 56.43
C GLU A 641 17.41 4.15 56.97
N GLU A 642 16.23 4.53 56.49
CA GLU A 642 14.94 3.97 56.90
C GLU A 642 14.59 2.66 56.20
N PHE A 643 15.34 2.27 55.18
CA PHE A 643 15.14 1.03 54.45
C PHE A 643 15.79 -0.13 55.23
N ILE A 644 15.00 -1.13 55.59
CA ILE A 644 15.45 -2.30 56.35
C ILE A 644 15.91 -3.41 55.40
N GLY A 645 17.19 -3.41 55.07
CA GLY A 645 17.85 -4.45 54.29
C GLY A 645 19.01 -3.91 53.45
N ASP A 646 19.77 -4.81 52.83
CA ASP A 646 20.88 -4.44 51.96
C ASP A 646 20.51 -4.53 50.48
N LEU A 647 20.66 -3.41 49.75
CA LEU A 647 20.57 -3.40 48.29
C LEU A 647 21.87 -3.93 47.69
N ARG A 648 21.76 -4.84 46.73
CA ARG A 648 22.89 -5.33 45.91
C ARG A 648 23.45 -4.24 45.01
N GLY A 649 24.67 -4.44 44.49
CA GLY A 649 25.35 -3.48 43.59
C GLY A 649 24.46 -2.99 42.44
N TYR A 650 23.90 -3.92 41.65
CA TYR A 650 22.96 -3.56 40.58
C TYR A 650 21.67 -2.89 41.11
N GLN A 651 21.15 -3.29 42.27
CA GLN A 651 19.96 -2.63 42.84
C GLN A 651 20.24 -1.18 43.23
N ARG A 652 21.47 -0.86 43.65
CA ARG A 652 21.93 0.52 43.93
C ARG A 652 22.06 1.35 42.65
N GLU A 653 22.55 0.76 41.56
CA GLU A 653 22.52 1.40 40.24
C GLU A 653 21.07 1.68 39.79
N GLY A 654 20.16 0.71 39.98
CA GLY A 654 18.76 0.90 39.64
C GLY A 654 18.07 1.98 40.49
N LEU A 655 18.42 2.08 41.78
CA LEU A 655 17.96 3.16 42.65
C LEU A 655 18.53 4.53 42.22
N GLY A 656 19.79 4.58 41.78
CA GLY A 656 20.39 5.78 41.19
C GLY A 656 19.64 6.22 39.94
N TRP A 657 19.25 5.26 39.09
CA TRP A 657 18.52 5.53 37.85
C TRP A 657 17.13 6.08 38.13
N LEU A 658 16.43 5.48 39.09
CA LEU A 658 15.14 5.98 39.56
C LEU A 658 15.25 7.40 40.15
N SER A 659 16.34 7.70 40.86
CA SER A 659 16.61 9.05 41.40
C SER A 659 16.89 10.07 40.29
N PHE A 660 17.61 9.67 39.24
CA PHE A 660 17.83 10.49 38.05
C PHE A 660 16.50 10.84 37.37
N LEU A 661 15.63 9.86 37.12
CA LEU A 661 14.30 10.12 36.53
C LEU A 661 13.47 11.09 37.38
N GLN A 662 13.57 10.97 38.70
CA GLN A 662 12.90 11.86 39.64
C GLN A 662 13.42 13.30 39.56
N GLU A 663 14.74 13.52 39.47
CA GLU A 663 15.35 14.87 39.35
C GLU A 663 14.80 15.63 38.15
N PHE A 664 14.61 14.94 37.03
CA PHE A 664 14.14 15.54 35.78
C PHE A 664 12.63 15.42 35.54
N ASN A 665 11.86 14.92 36.51
CA ASN A 665 10.41 14.62 36.40
C ASN A 665 10.07 13.71 35.20
N PHE A 666 10.94 12.77 34.86
CA PHE A 666 10.67 11.77 33.83
C PHE A 666 10.03 10.53 34.42
N GLY A 667 9.16 9.91 33.64
CA GLY A 667 8.74 8.53 33.83
C GLY A 667 9.72 7.55 33.18
N GLY A 668 9.79 6.34 33.72
CA GLY A 668 10.66 5.29 33.20
C GLY A 668 10.14 3.88 33.40
N CYS A 669 10.66 2.96 32.60
CA CYS A 669 10.36 1.54 32.65
C CYS A 669 11.54 0.74 33.24
N LEU A 670 11.35 0.16 34.43
CA LEU A 670 12.28 -0.80 35.01
C LEU A 670 11.91 -2.20 34.52
N ALA A 671 12.65 -2.66 33.51
CA ALA A 671 12.42 -3.90 32.77
C ALA A 671 13.46 -4.99 33.11
N ASP A 672 14.04 -4.95 34.32
CA ASP A 672 14.91 -6.01 34.84
C ASP A 672 14.24 -7.39 34.78
N ASP A 673 15.03 -8.44 34.58
CA ASP A 673 14.56 -9.82 34.64
C ASP A 673 13.79 -10.14 35.93
N MET A 674 12.88 -11.11 35.83
CA MET A 674 12.07 -11.56 36.95
C MET A 674 12.94 -12.08 38.10
N GLY A 675 12.66 -11.62 39.33
CA GLY A 675 13.40 -12.05 40.50
C GLY A 675 14.63 -11.21 40.86
N LEU A 676 14.99 -10.17 40.09
CA LEU A 676 16.08 -9.24 40.45
C LEU A 676 15.71 -8.21 41.55
N GLY A 677 14.47 -8.21 42.03
CA GLY A 677 14.03 -7.36 43.15
C GLY A 677 13.62 -5.94 42.74
N LYS A 678 12.83 -5.80 41.66
CA LYS A 678 12.27 -4.51 41.21
C LYS A 678 11.42 -3.81 42.28
N THR A 679 10.58 -4.58 42.98
CA THR A 679 9.73 -4.11 44.08
C THR A 679 10.57 -3.48 45.19
N VAL A 680 11.67 -4.14 45.57
CA VAL A 680 12.60 -3.66 46.60
C VAL A 680 13.28 -2.35 46.20
N GLN A 681 13.75 -2.24 44.96
CA GLN A 681 14.35 -1.00 44.42
C GLN A 681 13.35 0.18 44.51
N LEU A 682 12.08 -0.07 44.17
CA LEU A 682 11.04 0.95 44.25
C LEU A 682 10.68 1.32 45.70
N LEU A 683 10.56 0.34 46.60
CA LEU A 683 10.27 0.60 48.01
C LEU A 683 11.37 1.47 48.64
N ALA A 684 12.64 1.24 48.29
CA ALA A 684 13.74 2.12 48.71
C ALA A 684 13.55 3.56 48.19
N LEU A 685 13.19 3.76 46.92
CA LEU A 685 12.88 5.09 46.36
C LEU A 685 11.72 5.77 47.11
N LEU A 686 10.63 5.05 47.32
CA LEU A 686 9.41 5.58 47.92
C LEU A 686 9.60 5.92 49.41
N SER A 687 10.39 5.11 50.14
CA SER A 687 10.77 5.39 51.52
C SER A 687 11.50 6.72 51.63
N LYS A 688 12.48 6.95 50.76
CA LYS A 688 13.22 8.22 50.70
C LYS A 688 12.31 9.42 50.40
N TRP A 689 11.32 9.24 49.52
CA TRP A 689 10.42 10.31 49.11
C TRP A 689 9.45 10.74 50.21
N HIS A 690 8.78 9.78 50.84
CA HIS A 690 7.75 10.05 51.85
C HIS A 690 8.31 10.47 53.22
N LYS A 691 9.60 10.28 53.45
CA LYS A 691 10.31 10.77 54.63
C LYS A 691 10.76 12.24 54.54
N GLN A 692 10.51 12.92 53.42
CA GLN A 692 10.83 14.34 53.29
C GLN A 692 10.05 15.20 54.31
N PRO A 693 10.61 16.36 54.73
CA PRO A 693 9.98 17.22 55.75
C PRO A 693 8.58 17.73 55.38
N GLN A 694 8.31 17.84 54.06
CA GLN A 694 7.00 18.21 53.54
C GLN A 694 6.19 16.96 53.28
N LYS A 695 4.96 16.92 53.79
CA LYS A 695 4.01 15.83 53.55
C LYS A 695 3.72 15.72 52.06
N GLN A 696 4.07 14.58 51.48
CA GLN A 696 3.86 14.30 50.07
C GLN A 696 2.47 13.71 49.84
N PRO A 697 1.84 13.92 48.67
CA PRO A 697 0.66 13.17 48.26
C PRO A 697 0.95 11.66 48.20
N PRO A 698 -0.04 10.78 48.41
CA PRO A 698 0.16 9.33 48.40
C PRO A 698 0.71 8.83 47.06
N SER A 699 1.40 7.69 47.10
CA SER A 699 1.83 6.96 45.90
C SER A 699 0.86 5.82 45.60
N LEU A 700 0.34 5.76 44.38
CA LEU A 700 -0.58 4.72 43.92
C LEU A 700 0.19 3.60 43.21
N ILE A 701 0.07 2.37 43.71
CA ILE A 701 0.70 1.19 43.13
C ILE A 701 -0.40 0.30 42.56
N VAL A 702 -0.45 0.18 41.25
CA VAL A 702 -1.41 -0.64 40.51
C VAL A 702 -0.76 -1.98 40.18
N VAL A 703 -1.28 -3.05 40.76
CA VAL A 703 -0.70 -4.38 40.64
C VAL A 703 -1.74 -5.40 40.16
N PRO A 704 -1.35 -6.54 39.59
CA PRO A 704 -2.24 -7.67 39.41
C PRO A 704 -2.83 -8.10 40.76
N LYS A 705 -4.09 -8.55 40.78
CA LYS A 705 -4.78 -8.92 42.02
C LYS A 705 -4.03 -9.94 42.90
N SER A 706 -3.29 -10.85 42.27
CA SER A 706 -2.44 -11.82 42.98
C SER A 706 -1.23 -11.22 43.68
N LEU A 707 -0.74 -10.05 43.24
CA LEU A 707 0.47 -9.43 43.76
C LEU A 707 0.21 -8.48 44.93
N MET A 708 -1.05 -8.17 45.21
CA MET A 708 -1.48 -7.30 46.31
C MET A 708 -0.85 -7.70 47.65
N PHE A 709 -0.93 -8.99 48.01
CA PHE A 709 -0.40 -9.46 49.29
C PHE A 709 1.13 -9.42 49.32
N ASN A 710 1.80 -9.76 48.20
CA ASN A 710 3.26 -9.74 48.10
C ASN A 710 3.80 -8.32 48.29
N TRP A 711 3.19 -7.33 47.62
CA TRP A 711 3.55 -5.92 47.79
C TRP A 711 3.35 -5.45 49.24
N LYS A 712 2.24 -5.82 49.87
CA LYS A 712 1.99 -5.49 51.28
C LYS A 712 3.03 -6.11 52.20
N SER A 713 3.35 -7.39 52.01
CA SER A 713 4.35 -8.10 52.80
C SER A 713 5.76 -7.53 52.60
N GLU A 714 6.14 -7.19 51.38
CA GLU A 714 7.44 -6.58 51.11
C GLU A 714 7.54 -5.17 51.68
N ALA A 715 6.49 -4.35 51.56
CA ALA A 715 6.45 -3.02 52.18
C ALA A 715 6.58 -3.10 53.71
N LEU A 716 5.88 -4.02 54.36
CA LEU A 716 6.00 -4.24 55.81
C LEU A 716 7.39 -4.74 56.22
N ARG A 717 8.05 -5.54 55.38
CA ARG A 717 9.37 -6.11 55.65
C ARG A 717 10.49 -5.09 55.48
N PHE A 718 10.50 -4.36 54.37
CA PHE A 718 11.61 -3.50 53.97
C PHE A 718 11.41 -2.02 54.37
N THR A 719 10.16 -1.58 54.53
CA THR A 719 9.81 -0.19 54.82
C THR A 719 8.66 -0.10 55.83
N PRO A 720 8.82 -0.64 57.06
CA PRO A 720 7.71 -0.73 58.04
C PRO A 720 7.15 0.63 58.47
N ASP A 721 7.92 1.70 58.29
CA ASP A 721 7.51 3.06 58.61
C ASP A 721 6.48 3.63 57.62
N LEU A 722 6.36 3.06 56.41
CA LEU A 722 5.40 3.51 55.41
C LEU A 722 4.00 2.99 55.73
N LYS A 723 3.02 3.87 55.77
CA LYS A 723 1.61 3.51 55.93
C LYS A 723 1.04 3.02 54.60
N VAL A 724 0.68 1.74 54.56
CA VAL A 724 0.16 1.07 53.37
C VAL A 724 -1.34 0.79 53.50
N MET A 725 -2.12 1.21 52.51
CA MET A 725 -3.56 0.92 52.40
C MET A 725 -3.86 0.03 51.19
N GLU A 726 -4.77 -0.91 51.37
CA GLU A 726 -5.33 -1.72 50.28
C GLU A 726 -6.65 -1.11 49.80
N TYR A 727 -6.65 -0.59 48.58
CA TYR A 727 -7.83 -0.08 47.88
C TYR A 727 -8.37 -1.13 46.91
N ALA A 728 -9.02 -2.15 47.45
CA ALA A 728 -9.66 -3.22 46.68
C ALA A 728 -10.89 -3.79 47.40
N GLY A 729 -11.78 -4.47 46.68
CA GLY A 729 -12.97 -5.11 47.26
C GLY A 729 -14.26 -4.28 47.13
N LEU A 730 -15.34 -4.74 47.75
CA LEU A 730 -16.68 -4.13 47.60
C LEU A 730 -16.83 -2.85 48.45
N ASP A 731 -16.29 -2.84 49.67
CA ASP A 731 -16.45 -1.74 50.64
C ASP A 731 -15.33 -0.68 50.56
N ARG A 732 -14.72 -0.52 49.38
CA ARG A 732 -13.55 0.37 49.19
C ARG A 732 -13.91 1.85 49.06
N GLU A 733 -15.16 2.17 48.75
CA GLU A 733 -15.58 3.53 48.41
C GLU A 733 -15.36 4.56 49.53
N PRO A 734 -15.65 4.25 50.82
CA PRO A 734 -15.35 5.16 51.94
C PRO A 734 -13.85 5.45 52.11
N LEU A 735 -12.98 4.51 51.73
CA LEU A 735 -11.52 4.65 51.89
C LEU A 735 -10.94 5.80 51.03
N LEU A 736 -11.67 6.28 50.02
CA LEU A 736 -11.23 7.39 49.15
C LEU A 736 -10.96 8.68 49.91
N GLU A 737 -11.66 8.91 51.03
CA GLU A 737 -11.46 10.11 51.87
C GLU A 737 -10.21 9.99 52.76
N GLU A 738 -9.71 8.78 52.98
CA GLU A 738 -8.59 8.50 53.88
C GLU A 738 -7.23 8.49 53.16
N PHE A 739 -7.18 8.67 51.84
CA PHE A 739 -5.95 8.56 51.03
C PHE A 739 -4.81 9.46 51.54
N GLU A 740 -5.13 10.64 52.05
CA GLU A 740 -4.14 11.59 52.57
C GLU A 740 -3.47 11.12 53.89
N ASN A 741 -4.01 10.08 54.55
CA ASN A 741 -3.46 9.54 55.80
C ASN A 741 -2.43 8.42 55.56
N PHE A 742 -2.26 7.98 54.32
CA PHE A 742 -1.39 6.87 53.93
C PHE A 742 -0.33 7.34 52.94
N ASP A 743 0.81 6.65 52.95
CA ASP A 743 1.92 6.95 52.05
C ASP A 743 1.79 6.14 50.75
N LEU A 744 1.36 4.87 50.88
CA LEU A 744 1.19 3.94 49.77
C LEU A 744 -0.26 3.44 49.67
N VAL A 745 -0.84 3.52 48.47
CA VAL A 745 -2.15 2.95 48.15
C VAL A 745 -1.97 1.84 47.13
N LEU A 746 -2.24 0.60 47.54
CA LEU A 746 -2.21 -0.57 46.66
C LEU A 746 -3.59 -0.78 46.04
N THR A 747 -3.66 -0.93 44.72
CA THR A 747 -4.90 -1.20 44.00
C THR A 747 -4.68 -2.19 42.87
N THR A 748 -5.77 -2.67 42.25
CA THR A 748 -5.70 -3.56 41.09
C THR A 748 -6.08 -2.85 39.80
N TYR A 749 -5.54 -3.30 38.66
CA TYR A 749 -5.94 -2.79 37.34
C TYR A 749 -7.46 -2.78 37.11
N GLY A 750 -8.16 -3.80 37.59
CA GLY A 750 -9.62 -3.89 37.50
C GLY A 750 -10.34 -2.86 38.36
N THR A 751 -9.81 -2.56 39.55
CA THR A 751 -10.32 -1.51 40.44
C THR A 751 -10.06 -0.13 39.84
N THR A 752 -8.81 0.14 39.41
CA THR A 752 -8.41 1.40 38.78
C THR A 752 -9.31 1.73 37.59
N ARG A 753 -9.60 0.75 36.73
CA ARG A 753 -10.52 0.93 35.59
C ARG A 753 -11.92 1.36 36.03
N ARG A 754 -12.46 0.77 37.09
CA ARG A 754 -13.84 1.04 37.57
C ARG A 754 -13.94 2.40 38.24
N ASP A 755 -12.93 2.77 39.02
CA ASP A 755 -12.97 3.97 39.87
C ASP A 755 -12.15 5.12 39.30
N VAL A 756 -11.69 5.03 38.05
CA VAL A 756 -10.82 6.04 37.42
C VAL A 756 -11.38 7.46 37.52
N MET A 757 -12.71 7.62 37.42
CA MET A 757 -13.34 8.95 37.51
C MET A 757 -13.19 9.59 38.88
N LYS A 758 -13.07 8.80 39.94
CA LYS A 758 -12.80 9.28 41.30
C LYS A 758 -11.30 9.41 41.55
N LEU A 759 -10.51 8.44 41.06
CA LEU A 759 -9.07 8.44 41.24
C LEU A 759 -8.38 9.59 40.49
N ARG A 760 -8.90 10.02 39.32
CA ARG A 760 -8.32 11.15 38.56
C ARG A 760 -8.45 12.51 39.25
N GLU A 761 -9.38 12.64 40.20
CA GLU A 761 -9.60 13.87 40.98
C GLU A 761 -8.57 14.02 42.11
N ARG A 762 -7.81 12.96 42.40
CA ARG A 762 -6.75 12.95 43.41
C ARG A 762 -5.39 13.16 42.77
N GLN A 763 -4.51 13.85 43.50
CA GLN A 763 -3.12 14.04 43.11
C GLN A 763 -2.26 12.98 43.79
N PHE A 764 -1.46 12.26 43.00
CA PHE A 764 -0.52 11.27 43.51
C PHE A 764 0.94 11.72 43.30
N SER A 765 1.83 11.35 44.21
CA SER A 765 3.27 11.58 44.02
C SER A 765 3.83 10.70 42.92
N TYR A 766 3.59 9.39 43.08
CA TYR A 766 3.95 8.36 42.11
C TYR A 766 2.72 7.57 41.69
N ILE A 767 2.66 7.21 40.41
CA ILE A 767 1.87 6.06 39.96
C ILE A 767 2.82 5.01 39.44
N VAL A 768 2.72 3.81 40.01
CA VAL A 768 3.54 2.67 39.65
C VAL A 768 2.64 1.60 39.07
N LEU A 769 2.96 1.13 37.87
CA LEU A 769 2.30 -0.01 37.25
C LEU A 769 3.21 -1.22 37.34
N ASP A 770 2.84 -2.21 38.15
CA ASP A 770 3.55 -3.49 38.17
C ASP A 770 2.97 -4.46 37.14
N GLU A 771 3.81 -5.26 36.50
CA GLU A 771 3.45 -6.06 35.32
C GLU A 771 2.75 -5.19 34.24
N ALA A 772 3.45 -4.12 33.83
CA ALA A 772 2.96 -3.09 32.91
C ALA A 772 2.59 -3.62 31.50
N GLN A 773 2.95 -4.86 31.15
CA GLN A 773 2.43 -5.55 29.97
C GLN A 773 0.90 -5.64 29.94
N THR A 774 0.24 -5.46 31.09
CA THR A 774 -1.23 -5.37 31.20
C THR A 774 -1.81 -4.21 30.37
N ILE A 775 -1.05 -3.13 30.17
CA ILE A 775 -1.49 -1.95 29.41
C ILE A 775 -0.91 -1.87 27.99
N LYS A 776 -0.31 -2.96 27.47
CA LYS A 776 0.34 -2.96 26.15
C LYS A 776 -0.57 -2.51 25.01
N ASN A 777 -1.85 -2.90 25.06
CA ASN A 777 -2.83 -2.50 24.07
C ASN A 777 -3.38 -1.10 24.38
N PRO A 778 -3.10 -0.08 23.55
CA PRO A 778 -3.57 1.28 23.76
C PRO A 778 -5.09 1.44 23.66
N GLY A 779 -5.76 0.58 22.90
CA GLY A 779 -7.21 0.58 22.77
C GLY A 779 -7.93 0.06 24.01
N SER A 780 -7.22 -0.63 24.91
CA SER A 780 -7.83 -1.24 26.10
C SER A 780 -8.37 -0.21 27.08
N GLN A 781 -9.50 -0.51 27.71
CA GLN A 781 -10.10 0.35 28.73
C GLN A 781 -9.16 0.58 29.93
N VAL A 782 -8.33 -0.41 30.26
CA VAL A 782 -7.36 -0.29 31.36
C VAL A 782 -6.25 0.71 31.00
N ALA A 783 -5.68 0.62 29.79
CA ALA A 783 -4.67 1.58 29.32
C ALA A 783 -5.22 3.01 29.27
N LYS A 784 -6.45 3.18 28.78
CA LYS A 784 -7.15 4.47 28.80
C LYS A 784 -7.33 5.00 30.23
N ALA A 785 -7.74 4.14 31.16
CA ALA A 785 -7.98 4.52 32.55
C ALA A 785 -6.72 4.99 33.27
N VAL A 786 -5.61 4.25 33.17
CA VAL A 786 -4.38 4.63 33.89
C VAL A 786 -3.76 5.94 33.40
N ARG A 787 -3.97 6.31 32.13
CA ARG A 787 -3.47 7.58 31.56
C ARG A 787 -4.19 8.82 32.09
N LEU A 788 -5.44 8.65 32.53
CA LEU A 788 -6.25 9.74 33.10
C LEU A 788 -5.86 10.11 34.54
N LEU A 789 -5.07 9.27 35.20
CA LEU A 789 -4.66 9.50 36.58
C LEU A 789 -3.65 10.65 36.68
N ASN A 790 -3.77 11.47 37.72
CA ASN A 790 -2.90 12.62 37.92
C ASN A 790 -1.73 12.28 38.86
N ALA A 791 -0.49 12.36 38.36
CA ALA A 791 0.70 12.12 39.17
C ALA A 791 1.92 12.88 38.68
N LYS A 792 2.80 13.22 39.62
CA LYS A 792 4.07 13.91 39.34
C LYS A 792 5.10 12.98 38.70
N HIS A 793 5.22 11.75 39.19
CA HIS A 793 6.17 10.76 38.69
C HIS A 793 5.44 9.46 38.30
N ARG A 794 5.91 8.79 37.24
CA ARG A 794 5.26 7.58 36.71
C ARG A 794 6.29 6.50 36.43
N ILE A 795 6.08 5.31 36.97
CA ILE A 795 7.01 4.18 36.81
C ILE A 795 6.24 2.97 36.30
N ALA A 796 6.85 2.24 35.37
CA ALA A 796 6.38 0.95 34.91
C ALA A 796 7.39 -0.13 35.28
N LEU A 797 6.94 -1.19 35.94
CA LEU A 797 7.74 -2.38 36.20
C LEU A 797 7.28 -3.48 35.25
N SER A 798 8.23 -4.11 34.55
CA SER A 798 7.93 -5.25 33.68
C SER A 798 8.94 -6.37 33.91
N GLY A 799 8.46 -7.60 34.01
CA GLY A 799 9.30 -8.80 34.13
C GLY A 799 9.67 -9.42 32.77
N THR A 800 8.85 -9.18 31.77
CA THR A 800 9.09 -9.55 30.38
C THR A 800 9.35 -8.25 29.62
N PRO A 801 10.56 -8.04 29.08
CA PRO A 801 10.84 -6.88 28.25
C PRO A 801 9.86 -6.91 27.08
N ILE A 802 9.18 -5.78 26.85
CA ILE A 802 8.17 -5.51 25.80
C ILE A 802 8.15 -6.59 24.73
N GLU A 803 7.18 -7.48 24.84
CA GLU A 803 7.36 -8.82 24.29
C GLU A 803 7.45 -8.86 22.76
N ASN A 804 6.83 -7.97 21.96
CA ASN A 804 6.78 -8.23 20.50
C ASN A 804 6.59 -7.04 19.51
N HIS A 805 6.22 -5.80 19.90
CA HIS A 805 6.03 -4.70 18.93
C HIS A 805 6.34 -3.30 19.52
N LEU A 806 6.89 -2.37 18.71
CA LEU A 806 7.05 -0.94 19.05
C LEU A 806 5.73 -0.25 19.43
N GLY A 807 4.58 -0.79 18.99
CA GLY A 807 3.26 -0.32 19.41
C GLY A 807 2.95 -0.57 20.89
N ASP A 808 3.47 -1.67 21.47
CA ASP A 808 3.31 -1.98 22.89
C ASP A 808 4.10 -0.98 23.76
N LEU A 809 5.27 -0.56 23.28
CA LEU A 809 6.08 0.50 23.88
C LEU A 809 5.34 1.82 23.94
N TRP A 810 4.61 2.18 22.87
CA TRP A 810 3.84 3.42 22.85
C TRP A 810 2.86 3.49 24.01
N SER A 811 2.12 2.42 24.27
CA SER A 811 1.08 2.47 25.29
C SER A 811 1.64 2.68 26.70
N ILE A 812 2.81 2.07 26.96
CA ILE A 812 3.54 2.22 28.21
C ILE A 812 4.16 3.63 28.28
N PHE A 813 4.80 4.10 27.22
CA PHE A 813 5.47 5.41 27.20
C PHE A 813 4.51 6.59 27.24
N GLU A 814 3.34 6.48 26.62
CA GLU A 814 2.27 7.47 26.73
C GLU A 814 1.72 7.54 28.17
N PHE A 815 1.76 6.43 28.90
CA PHE A 815 1.53 6.47 30.34
C PHE A 815 2.71 7.11 31.07
N LEU A 816 3.96 6.72 30.82
CA LEU A 816 5.14 7.21 31.55
C LEU A 816 5.39 8.71 31.37
N ASN A 817 5.42 9.18 30.12
CA ASN A 817 5.70 10.54 29.72
C ASN A 817 4.65 11.00 28.69
N PRO A 818 3.45 11.44 29.15
CA PRO A 818 2.40 11.89 28.25
C PRO A 818 2.89 12.99 27.28
N GLY A 819 2.57 12.86 26.00
CA GLY A 819 2.96 13.84 24.96
C GLY A 819 4.39 13.68 24.43
N MET A 820 5.25 12.87 25.04
CA MET A 820 6.65 12.67 24.60
C MET A 820 6.77 12.22 23.14
N LEU A 821 5.82 11.40 22.69
CA LEU A 821 5.84 10.78 21.36
C LEU A 821 5.01 11.55 20.31
N GLY A 822 4.55 12.76 20.63
CA GLY A 822 3.80 13.61 19.71
C GLY A 822 2.40 13.09 19.36
N ARG A 823 1.84 13.56 18.23
CA ARG A 823 0.48 13.15 17.78
C ARG A 823 0.50 11.71 17.24
N SER A 824 -0.59 10.96 17.46
CA SER A 824 -0.73 9.51 17.17
C SER A 824 -0.41 9.02 15.74
N SER A 825 -0.15 9.92 14.78
CA SER A 825 0.12 9.60 13.36
C SER A 825 1.45 8.88 13.15
N LEU A 826 2.53 9.29 13.82
CA LEU A 826 3.86 8.67 13.67
C LEU A 826 3.85 7.20 14.06
N PHE A 827 3.26 6.90 15.22
CA PHE A 827 3.22 5.54 15.72
C PHE A 827 2.21 4.68 15.00
N LYS A 828 1.14 5.22 14.41
CA LYS A 828 0.29 4.44 13.49
C LYS A 828 1.11 3.90 12.31
N ALA A 829 1.99 4.72 11.72
CA ALA A 829 2.86 4.30 10.62
C ALA A 829 3.94 3.28 11.04
N VAL A 830 4.47 3.39 12.27
CA VAL A 830 5.46 2.45 12.82
C VAL A 830 4.79 1.15 13.30
N SER A 831 3.60 1.21 13.89
CA SER A 831 2.84 0.06 14.42
C SER A 831 2.14 -0.76 13.33
N SER A 832 1.89 -0.21 12.15
CA SER A 832 1.38 -0.94 10.99
C SER A 832 2.42 -1.78 10.24
N GLY A 833 3.67 -1.87 10.74
CA GLY A 833 4.75 -2.63 10.09
C GLY A 833 5.29 -1.98 8.81
N THR A 834 4.79 -0.80 8.45
CA THR A 834 5.23 0.00 7.29
C THR A 834 6.34 1.00 7.63
N GLY A 835 6.77 1.03 8.89
CA GLY A 835 7.81 1.95 9.36
C GLY A 835 9.19 1.51 8.89
N ASN A 836 9.96 2.44 8.29
CA ASN A 836 11.35 2.20 7.89
C ASN A 836 12.22 1.83 9.11
N GLU A 837 13.17 0.91 8.92
CA GLU A 837 14.12 0.47 9.96
C GLU A 837 14.88 1.65 10.62
N GLN A 838 15.19 2.69 9.86
CA GLN A 838 15.80 3.92 10.38
C GLN A 838 14.95 4.60 11.46
N THR A 839 13.62 4.62 11.31
CA THR A 839 12.71 5.21 12.30
C THR A 839 12.72 4.41 13.59
N LYS A 840 12.79 3.08 13.51
CA LYS A 840 12.88 2.20 14.68
C LYS A 840 14.18 2.45 15.45
N MET A 841 15.31 2.58 14.76
CA MET A 841 16.61 2.86 15.38
C MET A 841 16.63 4.21 16.11
N VAL A 842 16.09 5.26 15.48
CA VAL A 842 16.02 6.60 16.10
C VAL A 842 15.16 6.57 17.37
N LEU A 843 14.00 5.92 17.31
CA LEU A 843 13.12 5.75 18.48
C LEU A 843 13.80 4.94 19.58
N ALA A 844 14.46 3.84 19.25
CA ALA A 844 15.19 3.02 20.22
C ALA A 844 16.29 3.82 20.93
N LYS A 845 17.06 4.62 20.17
CA LYS A 845 18.11 5.49 20.72
C LYS A 845 17.53 6.57 21.64
N GLY A 846 16.43 7.21 21.24
CA GLY A 846 15.79 8.26 22.04
C GLY A 846 15.04 7.75 23.27
N LEU A 847 14.55 6.50 23.25
CA LEU A 847 13.84 5.88 24.36
C LEU A 847 14.76 5.19 25.38
N ARG A 848 16.00 4.85 24.99
CA ARG A 848 16.99 4.14 25.82
C ARG A 848 17.16 4.73 27.24
N PRO A 849 17.25 6.06 27.45
CA PRO A 849 17.44 6.64 28.79
C PRO A 849 16.27 6.37 29.76
N PHE A 850 15.09 6.08 29.22
CA PHE A 850 13.88 5.85 29.99
C PHE A 850 13.59 4.36 30.23
N ILE A 851 14.47 3.46 29.79
CA ILE A 851 14.37 2.02 30.02
C ILE A 851 15.64 1.51 30.69
N LEU A 852 15.51 0.92 31.87
CA LEU A 852 16.58 0.15 32.49
C LEU A 852 16.24 -1.33 32.40
N ARG A 853 17.09 -2.10 31.71
CA ARG A 853 16.94 -3.55 31.54
C ARG A 853 18.27 -4.23 31.82
N ARG A 854 18.25 -5.21 32.72
CA ARG A 854 19.39 -6.06 33.08
C ARG A 854 18.98 -7.52 33.14
N THR A 855 19.86 -8.40 32.69
CA THR A 855 19.60 -9.84 32.71
C THR A 855 20.16 -10.50 33.97
N LYS A 856 19.58 -11.63 34.39
CA LYS A 856 20.12 -12.40 35.54
C LYS A 856 21.59 -12.80 35.34
N GLN A 857 21.99 -13.10 34.11
CA GLN A 857 23.36 -13.49 33.77
C GLN A 857 24.36 -12.35 33.97
N GLU A 858 23.96 -11.11 33.67
CA GLU A 858 24.79 -9.91 33.83
C GLU A 858 25.03 -9.57 35.31
N VAL A 859 24.00 -9.71 36.16
CA VAL A 859 24.01 -9.07 37.49
C VAL A 859 23.85 -10.00 38.69
N ALA A 860 23.54 -11.27 38.48
CA ALA A 860 23.23 -12.22 39.55
C ALA A 860 23.98 -13.55 39.39
N SER A 861 25.30 -13.48 39.28
CA SER A 861 26.21 -14.65 39.22
C SER A 861 26.15 -15.56 40.46
N GLU A 862 25.61 -15.07 41.58
CA GLU A 862 25.40 -15.83 42.82
C GLU A 862 24.20 -16.78 42.77
N LEU A 863 23.31 -16.67 41.77
CA LEU A 863 22.17 -17.57 41.65
C LEU A 863 22.66 -18.98 41.26
N PRO A 864 22.19 -20.04 41.93
CA PRO A 864 22.51 -21.40 41.53
C PRO A 864 22.02 -21.68 40.11
N GLU A 865 22.66 -22.60 39.40
CA GLU A 865 22.27 -22.94 38.03
C GLU A 865 20.80 -23.41 37.95
N LYS A 866 20.17 -23.16 36.81
CA LYS A 866 18.90 -23.80 36.46
C LYS A 866 19.15 -24.84 35.38
N ILE A 867 18.64 -26.05 35.59
CA ILE A 867 18.70 -27.12 34.59
C ILE A 867 17.30 -27.27 33.99
N GLU A 868 17.19 -27.05 32.69
CA GLU A 868 15.95 -27.26 31.94
C GLU A 868 16.07 -28.54 31.11
N GLN A 869 15.17 -29.50 31.33
CA GLN A 869 15.15 -30.78 30.62
C GLN A 869 13.76 -31.09 30.08
N THR A 870 13.71 -31.65 28.88
CA THR A 870 12.48 -32.17 28.29
C THR A 870 12.41 -33.68 28.53
N ILE A 871 11.36 -34.12 29.21
CA ILE A 871 11.06 -35.54 29.44
C ILE A 871 10.00 -35.97 28.44
N TYR A 872 10.38 -36.87 27.54
CA TYR A 872 9.48 -37.45 26.55
C TYR A 872 8.63 -38.56 27.17
N CYS A 873 7.32 -38.43 27.06
CA CYS A 873 6.34 -39.40 27.54
C CYS A 873 5.80 -40.22 26.36
N GLU A 874 5.77 -41.54 26.49
CA GLU A 874 5.21 -42.44 25.47
C GLU A 874 3.77 -42.83 25.80
N MET A 875 2.86 -42.66 24.84
CA MET A 875 1.45 -43.00 25.01
C MET A 875 1.23 -44.51 24.95
N ASP A 876 0.39 -45.01 25.84
CA ASP A 876 -0.13 -46.37 25.75
C ASP A 876 -1.00 -46.52 24.50
N LYS A 877 -1.12 -47.76 24.01
CA LYS A 877 -1.92 -48.07 22.82
C LYS A 877 -3.33 -47.46 22.84
N GLU A 878 -4.07 -47.59 23.95
CA GLU A 878 -5.43 -47.02 24.04
C GLU A 878 -5.48 -45.49 23.93
N GLN A 879 -4.47 -44.79 24.49
CA GLN A 879 -4.39 -43.34 24.39
C GLN A 879 -3.95 -42.93 22.98
N ASN A 880 -3.01 -43.68 22.39
CA ASN A 880 -2.51 -43.43 21.04
C ASN A 880 -3.60 -43.62 19.98
N ASP A 881 -4.37 -44.71 20.05
CA ASP A 881 -5.45 -44.99 19.11
C ASP A 881 -6.52 -43.86 19.13
N LEU A 882 -6.87 -43.37 20.33
CA LEU A 882 -7.79 -42.23 20.49
C LEU A 882 -7.19 -40.92 19.94
N TYR A 883 -5.89 -40.71 20.12
CA TYR A 883 -5.20 -39.53 19.62
C TYR A 883 -5.15 -39.52 18.08
N ASP A 884 -4.77 -40.65 17.48
CA ASP A 884 -4.68 -40.82 16.04
C ASP A 884 -6.05 -40.64 15.36
N GLU A 885 -7.12 -41.24 15.92
CA GLU A 885 -8.49 -41.05 15.43
C GLU A 885 -8.90 -39.56 15.43
N LEU A 886 -8.56 -38.84 16.50
CA LEU A 886 -8.87 -37.42 16.62
C LEU A 886 -8.03 -36.56 15.66
N ARG A 887 -6.74 -36.88 15.49
CA ARG A 887 -5.84 -36.19 14.56
C ARG A 887 -6.33 -36.35 13.14
N ASP A 888 -6.62 -37.58 12.73
CA ASP A 888 -7.02 -37.89 11.36
C ASP A 888 -8.38 -37.24 11.04
N HIS A 889 -9.33 -37.26 11.98
CA HIS A 889 -10.60 -36.54 11.85
C HIS A 889 -10.41 -35.03 11.61
N TYR A 890 -9.55 -34.36 12.39
CA TYR A 890 -9.30 -32.94 12.21
C TYR A 890 -8.47 -32.63 10.97
N ARG A 891 -7.52 -33.49 10.61
CA ARG A 891 -6.71 -33.34 9.40
C ARG A 891 -7.58 -33.32 8.16
N ASP A 892 -8.48 -34.30 8.02
CA ASP A 892 -9.37 -34.40 6.86
C ASP A 892 -10.37 -33.22 6.80
N SER A 893 -10.95 -32.86 7.95
CA SER A 893 -11.91 -31.75 8.05
C SER A 893 -11.27 -30.39 7.76
N LEU A 894 -10.08 -30.11 8.32
CA LEU A 894 -9.42 -28.82 8.18
C LEU A 894 -8.76 -28.63 6.81
N LEU A 895 -8.16 -29.66 6.22
CA LEU A 895 -7.56 -29.54 4.88
C LEU A 895 -8.63 -29.26 3.83
N GLY A 896 -9.82 -29.88 3.94
CA GLY A 896 -10.97 -29.56 3.10
C GLY A 896 -11.44 -28.10 3.26
N MET A 897 -11.64 -27.65 4.50
CA MET A 897 -12.08 -26.28 4.79
C MET A 897 -11.08 -25.21 4.36
N ILE A 898 -9.78 -25.45 4.55
CA ILE A 898 -8.73 -24.51 4.14
C ILE A 898 -8.67 -24.40 2.61
N ALA A 899 -8.84 -25.51 1.88
CA ALA A 899 -8.88 -25.50 0.42
C ALA A 899 -10.10 -24.74 -0.13
N GLU A 900 -11.25 -24.80 0.55
CA GLU A 900 -12.50 -24.14 0.11
C GLU A 900 -12.61 -22.66 0.53
N GLN A 901 -12.19 -22.31 1.76
CA GLN A 901 -12.50 -21.02 2.39
C GLN A 901 -11.26 -20.19 2.79
N GLY A 902 -10.07 -20.76 2.64
CA GLY A 902 -8.80 -20.15 3.04
C GLY A 902 -8.52 -20.23 4.56
N ILE A 903 -7.24 -20.08 4.91
CA ILE A 903 -6.75 -20.23 6.30
C ILE A 903 -7.35 -19.19 7.25
N SER A 904 -7.57 -17.95 6.77
CA SER A 904 -8.05 -16.83 7.60
C SER A 904 -9.45 -17.03 8.16
N LYS A 905 -10.37 -17.62 7.38
CA LYS A 905 -11.73 -17.96 7.83
C LYS A 905 -11.76 -19.25 8.66
N SER A 906 -10.81 -20.15 8.43
CA SER A 906 -10.70 -21.44 9.12
C SER A 906 -9.95 -21.39 10.46
N LYS A 907 -9.40 -20.23 10.87
CA LYS A 907 -8.58 -20.07 12.08
C LYS A 907 -9.25 -20.59 13.36
N MET A 908 -10.55 -20.37 13.53
CA MET A 908 -11.25 -20.80 14.74
C MET A 908 -11.33 -22.34 14.84
N HIS A 909 -11.58 -23.02 13.72
CA HIS A 909 -11.61 -24.49 13.67
C HIS A 909 -10.23 -25.09 13.90
N VAL A 910 -9.18 -24.47 13.37
CA VAL A 910 -7.78 -24.84 13.64
C VAL A 910 -7.45 -24.73 15.14
N LEU A 911 -7.84 -23.62 15.78
CA LEU A 911 -7.63 -23.41 17.21
C LEU A 911 -8.35 -24.46 18.06
N GLU A 912 -9.57 -24.81 17.68
CA GLU A 912 -10.32 -25.88 18.33
C GLU A 912 -9.62 -27.23 18.18
N ALA A 913 -9.21 -27.62 16.97
CA ALA A 913 -8.50 -28.87 16.72
C ALA A 913 -7.21 -28.99 17.55
N LEU A 914 -6.36 -27.95 17.52
CA LEU A 914 -5.12 -27.92 18.30
C LEU A 914 -5.39 -27.99 19.80
N LEU A 915 -6.44 -27.33 20.29
CA LEU A 915 -6.84 -27.42 21.70
C LEU A 915 -7.23 -28.86 22.07
N ARG A 916 -8.02 -29.54 21.24
CA ARG A 916 -8.50 -30.91 21.49
C ARG A 916 -7.37 -31.93 21.41
N LEU A 917 -6.47 -31.80 20.44
CA LEU A 917 -5.28 -32.65 20.32
C LEU A 917 -4.36 -32.47 21.54
N ARG A 918 -4.13 -31.24 22.01
CA ARG A 918 -3.36 -31.00 23.24
C ARG A 918 -4.03 -31.62 24.46
N GLN A 919 -5.35 -31.54 24.58
CA GLN A 919 -6.10 -32.22 25.64
C GLN A 919 -5.92 -33.75 25.59
N ALA A 920 -6.00 -34.35 24.40
CA ALA A 920 -5.79 -35.78 24.18
C ALA A 920 -4.37 -36.24 24.58
N ALA A 921 -3.35 -35.46 24.20
CA ALA A 921 -1.95 -35.72 24.52
C ALA A 921 -1.71 -35.68 26.04
N CYS A 922 -2.30 -34.71 26.76
CA CYS A 922 -2.19 -34.64 28.22
C CYS A 922 -2.90 -35.82 28.91
N HIS A 923 -4.20 -35.95 28.69
CA HIS A 923 -5.01 -36.98 29.34
C HIS A 923 -6.39 -37.16 28.66
N PRO A 924 -6.81 -38.39 28.28
CA PRO A 924 -8.12 -38.64 27.65
C PRO A 924 -9.33 -38.10 28.43
N GLY A 925 -9.25 -38.15 29.77
CA GLY A 925 -10.19 -37.54 30.71
C GLY A 925 -10.47 -36.03 30.54
N LEU A 926 -9.63 -35.28 29.80
CA LEU A 926 -9.86 -33.88 29.47
C LEU A 926 -10.88 -33.69 28.35
N LEU A 927 -10.98 -34.67 27.44
CA LEU A 927 -11.98 -34.69 26.38
C LEU A 927 -13.32 -35.20 26.91
N ASN A 928 -13.29 -36.32 27.64
CA ASN A 928 -14.48 -36.93 28.20
C ASN A 928 -14.24 -37.38 29.64
N LYS A 929 -15.06 -36.89 30.57
CA LYS A 929 -14.96 -37.19 32.00
C LYS A 929 -15.08 -38.69 32.31
N SER A 930 -15.73 -39.50 31.47
CA SER A 930 -15.78 -40.95 31.65
C SER A 930 -14.41 -41.63 31.52
N HIS A 931 -13.44 -40.97 30.87
CA HIS A 931 -12.08 -41.47 30.67
C HIS A 931 -11.11 -41.00 31.75
N ARG A 932 -11.58 -40.42 32.86
CA ARG A 932 -10.71 -39.95 33.95
C ARG A 932 -9.92 -41.05 34.65
N ALA A 933 -10.42 -42.28 34.63
CA ALA A 933 -9.76 -43.44 35.23
C ALA A 933 -8.82 -44.17 34.27
N ARG A 934 -8.74 -43.74 33.00
CA ARG A 934 -7.81 -44.35 32.03
C ARG A 934 -6.38 -43.92 32.31
N ALA A 935 -5.42 -44.73 31.87
CA ALA A 935 -4.00 -44.41 31.95
C ALA A 935 -3.65 -43.18 31.09
N SER A 936 -2.65 -42.42 31.53
CA SER A 936 -2.06 -41.30 30.79
C SER A 936 -0.54 -41.41 30.82
N ALA A 937 0.09 -41.21 29.66
CA ALA A 937 1.54 -41.20 29.50
C ALA A 937 2.24 -40.28 30.50
N LYS A 938 1.73 -39.04 30.66
CA LYS A 938 2.35 -38.04 31.53
C LYS A 938 2.20 -38.38 33.01
N LEU A 939 1.05 -38.91 33.42
CA LEU A 939 0.85 -39.30 34.82
C LEU A 939 1.73 -40.49 35.22
N LYS A 940 1.99 -41.43 34.31
CA LYS A 940 2.93 -42.54 34.55
C LYS A 940 4.36 -42.08 34.83
N VAL A 941 4.75 -40.94 34.29
CA VAL A 941 6.08 -40.33 34.52
C VAL A 941 6.05 -39.43 35.75
N LEU A 942 5.04 -38.56 35.86
CA LEU A 942 4.94 -37.55 36.91
C LEU A 942 4.75 -38.15 38.31
N ILE A 943 3.80 -39.08 38.47
CA ILE A 943 3.39 -39.54 39.81
C ILE A 943 4.55 -40.26 40.54
N PRO A 944 5.28 -41.21 39.92
CA PRO A 944 6.43 -41.82 40.56
C PRO A 944 7.53 -40.82 40.95
N GLN A 945 7.77 -39.80 40.12
CA GLN A 945 8.75 -38.75 40.43
C GLN A 945 8.30 -37.90 41.63
N LEU A 946 7.01 -37.54 41.71
CA LEU A 946 6.48 -36.80 42.86
C LEU A 946 6.52 -37.64 44.14
N GLU A 947 6.30 -38.95 44.05
CA GLU A 947 6.44 -39.89 45.18
C GLU A 947 7.88 -39.95 45.70
N GLU A 948 8.85 -40.08 44.80
CA GLU A 948 10.28 -40.08 45.12
C GLU A 948 10.72 -38.76 45.78
N LEU A 949 10.38 -37.62 45.16
CA LEU A 949 10.71 -36.29 45.69
C LEU A 949 10.08 -36.04 47.06
N ALA A 950 8.81 -36.45 47.25
CA ALA A 950 8.15 -36.33 48.55
C ALA A 950 8.82 -37.22 49.62
N ALA A 951 9.27 -38.42 49.26
CA ALA A 951 9.99 -39.32 50.17
C ALA A 951 11.37 -38.78 50.57
N GLU A 952 12.05 -38.10 49.65
CA GLU A 952 13.35 -37.45 49.87
C GLU A 952 13.25 -36.09 50.59
N GLY A 953 12.03 -35.57 50.76
CA GLY A 953 11.78 -34.28 51.40
C GLY A 953 12.03 -33.07 50.50
N HIS A 954 12.08 -33.28 49.19
CA HIS A 954 12.16 -32.21 48.20
C HIS A 954 10.77 -31.64 47.87
N LYS A 955 10.72 -30.35 47.54
CA LYS A 955 9.49 -29.65 47.17
C LYS A 955 9.38 -29.43 45.67
N ALA A 956 8.20 -29.70 45.11
CA ALA A 956 7.91 -29.63 43.69
C ALA A 956 6.73 -28.71 43.36
N LEU A 957 6.87 -27.91 42.30
CA LEU A 957 5.79 -27.15 41.67
C LEU A 957 5.30 -27.91 40.43
N VAL A 958 3.99 -28.03 40.27
CA VAL A 958 3.38 -28.67 39.09
C VAL A 958 2.47 -27.66 38.39
N PHE A 959 2.84 -27.29 37.17
CA PHE A 959 2.14 -26.33 36.35
C PHE A 959 1.38 -26.99 35.20
N SER A 960 0.17 -26.51 34.95
CA SER A 960 -0.62 -26.89 33.77
C SER A 960 -1.54 -25.75 33.34
N GLN A 961 -1.81 -25.62 32.05
CA GLN A 961 -2.81 -24.68 31.57
C GLN A 961 -4.25 -25.15 31.82
N PHE A 962 -4.44 -26.46 31.96
CA PHE A 962 -5.75 -27.09 32.12
C PHE A 962 -6.00 -27.36 33.60
N THR A 963 -6.87 -26.57 34.24
CA THR A 963 -7.28 -26.81 35.64
C THR A 963 -7.92 -28.18 35.85
N SER A 964 -8.57 -28.71 34.82
CA SER A 964 -9.07 -30.09 34.79
C SER A 964 -7.96 -31.13 34.86
N MET A 965 -6.77 -30.87 34.27
CA MET A 965 -5.61 -31.75 34.38
C MET A 965 -5.04 -31.72 35.79
N LEU A 966 -4.89 -30.53 36.39
CA LEU A 966 -4.49 -30.41 37.79
C LEU A 966 -5.46 -31.13 38.73
N SER A 967 -6.76 -31.10 38.42
CA SER A 967 -7.77 -31.86 39.18
C SER A 967 -7.58 -33.38 39.06
N ILE A 968 -7.07 -33.88 37.93
CA ILE A 968 -6.77 -35.32 37.77
C ILE A 968 -5.49 -35.69 38.54
N VAL A 969 -4.48 -34.83 38.54
CA VAL A 969 -3.27 -34.99 39.37
C VAL A 969 -3.65 -35.00 40.85
N LYS A 970 -4.53 -34.08 41.25
CA LYS A 970 -5.10 -34.02 42.60
C LYS A 970 -5.70 -35.36 43.04
N ASP A 971 -6.56 -35.94 42.21
CA ASP A 971 -7.19 -37.24 42.49
C ASP A 971 -6.17 -38.39 42.67
N HIS A 972 -5.00 -38.30 42.01
CA HIS A 972 -3.91 -39.27 42.18
C HIS A 972 -3.10 -39.01 43.46
N LEU A 973 -2.77 -37.76 43.76
CA LEU A 973 -2.08 -37.41 45.01
C LEU A 973 -2.92 -37.78 46.25
N ASP A 974 -4.24 -37.58 46.19
CA ASP A 974 -5.18 -37.99 47.25
C ASP A 974 -5.15 -39.52 47.47
N LYS A 975 -5.09 -40.31 46.38
CA LYS A 975 -5.00 -41.79 46.46
C LYS A 975 -3.68 -42.27 47.07
N GLN A 976 -2.59 -41.58 46.79
CA GLN A 976 -1.26 -41.89 47.30
C GLN A 976 -0.96 -41.24 48.66
N ASN A 977 -1.94 -40.53 49.23
CA ASN A 977 -1.82 -39.83 50.51
C ASN A 977 -0.66 -38.80 50.54
N ILE A 978 -0.34 -38.19 49.40
CA ILE A 978 0.65 -37.11 49.29
C ILE A 978 -0.07 -35.80 49.59
N LYS A 979 0.43 -35.04 50.57
CA LYS A 979 -0.10 -33.71 50.88
C LYS A 979 0.30 -32.71 49.79
N TYR A 980 -0.62 -31.83 49.42
CA TYR A 980 -0.36 -30.78 48.43
C TYR A 980 -1.18 -29.52 48.70
N GLU A 981 -0.77 -28.43 48.08
CA GLU A 981 -1.55 -27.20 47.94
C GLU A 981 -2.04 -27.02 46.50
N TYR A 982 -3.13 -26.25 46.32
CA TYR A 982 -3.74 -26.02 45.00
C TYR A 982 -4.10 -24.55 44.79
N LEU A 983 -3.64 -23.98 43.67
CA LEU A 983 -3.89 -22.58 43.32
C LEU A 983 -4.35 -22.42 41.87
N ASP A 984 -5.55 -21.86 41.71
CA ASP A 984 -6.10 -21.43 40.43
C ASP A 984 -6.72 -20.02 40.49
N GLY A 985 -7.36 -19.61 39.38
CA GLY A 985 -8.00 -18.31 39.28
C GLY A 985 -9.14 -18.06 40.29
N LYS A 986 -9.77 -19.11 40.82
CA LYS A 986 -10.90 -19.06 41.76
C LYS A 986 -10.45 -19.08 43.24
N THR A 987 -9.21 -19.46 43.53
CA THR A 987 -8.67 -19.46 44.90
C THR A 987 -8.69 -18.05 45.51
N ARG A 988 -9.38 -17.90 46.66
CA ARG A 988 -9.50 -16.64 47.41
C ARG A 988 -8.36 -16.44 48.43
N LYS A 989 -8.06 -17.47 49.24
CA LYS A 989 -7.03 -17.47 50.28
C LYS A 989 -5.65 -17.84 49.73
N ARG A 990 -5.15 -17.06 48.76
CA ARG A 990 -3.90 -17.38 48.04
C ARG A 990 -2.67 -17.31 48.95
N GLU A 991 -2.64 -16.32 49.84
CA GLU A 991 -1.55 -16.11 50.80
C GLU A 991 -1.38 -17.31 51.74
N GLU A 992 -2.48 -17.82 52.31
CA GLU A 992 -2.45 -19.00 53.20
C GLU A 992 -1.84 -20.22 52.49
N CYS A 993 -2.22 -20.49 51.23
CA CYS A 993 -1.66 -21.59 50.43
C CYS A 993 -0.16 -21.43 50.16
N VAL A 994 0.28 -20.21 49.81
CA VAL A 994 1.69 -19.93 49.52
C VAL A 994 2.54 -20.04 50.79
N ASN A 995 2.10 -19.46 51.90
CA ASN A 995 2.83 -19.51 53.17
C ASN A 995 2.93 -20.95 53.67
N ARG A 996 1.83 -21.71 53.61
CA ARG A 996 1.84 -23.13 53.99
C ARG A 996 2.82 -23.93 53.13
N PHE A 997 2.82 -23.77 51.81
CA PHE A 997 3.79 -24.47 50.97
C PHE A 997 5.25 -24.08 51.27
N GLN A 998 5.53 -22.82 51.60
CA GLN A 998 6.90 -22.39 51.90
C GLN A 998 7.38 -22.87 53.29
N GLU A 999 6.53 -22.74 54.31
CA GLU A 999 6.90 -22.97 55.72
C GLU A 999 6.70 -24.43 56.17
N ASP A 1000 5.68 -25.13 55.66
CA ASP A 1000 5.32 -26.50 56.09
C ASP A 1000 6.22 -27.54 55.39
N PRO A 1001 7.07 -28.29 56.10
CA PRO A 1001 7.87 -29.35 55.50
C PRO A 1001 7.03 -30.52 54.99
N ASP A 1002 5.85 -30.75 55.56
CA ASP A 1002 4.97 -31.87 55.22
C ASP A 1002 4.19 -31.63 53.91
N CYS A 1003 4.36 -30.48 53.25
CA CYS A 1003 3.68 -30.13 52.01
C CYS A 1003 4.66 -30.18 50.81
N PRO A 1004 4.93 -31.36 50.23
CA PRO A 1004 5.93 -31.53 49.17
C PRO A 1004 5.48 -30.99 47.81
N VAL A 1005 4.18 -30.89 47.51
CA VAL A 1005 3.70 -30.59 46.16
C VAL A 1005 2.79 -29.34 46.13
N PHE A 1006 3.00 -28.46 45.15
CA PHE A 1006 2.09 -27.34 44.87
C PHE A 1006 1.57 -27.39 43.43
N LEU A 1007 0.26 -27.59 43.27
CA LEU A 1007 -0.43 -27.59 41.98
C LEU A 1007 -0.86 -26.16 41.62
N ILE A 1008 -0.37 -25.63 40.50
CA ILE A 1008 -0.60 -24.23 40.10
C ILE A 1008 -1.03 -24.15 38.64
N SER A 1009 -2.15 -23.48 38.35
CA SER A 1009 -2.49 -23.21 36.95
C SER A 1009 -1.51 -22.22 36.32
N LEU A 1010 -1.04 -22.44 35.09
CA LEU A 1010 -0.07 -21.55 34.40
C LEU A 1010 -0.52 -20.07 34.41
N LYS A 1011 -1.82 -19.83 34.18
CA LYS A 1011 -2.41 -18.48 34.22
C LYS A 1011 -2.39 -17.83 35.61
N ALA A 1012 -2.57 -18.60 36.67
CA ALA A 1012 -2.52 -18.08 38.04
C ALA A 1012 -1.08 -17.99 38.58
N GLY A 1013 -0.21 -18.89 38.11
CA GLY A 1013 1.22 -18.93 38.44
C GLY A 1013 2.05 -17.82 37.80
N GLY A 1014 1.62 -17.28 36.66
CA GLY A 1014 2.27 -16.18 35.96
C GLY A 1014 2.32 -14.85 36.74
N LEU A 1015 1.58 -14.70 37.84
CA LEU A 1015 1.35 -13.39 38.46
C LEU A 1015 2.20 -13.08 39.73
N GLY A 1016 3.52 -12.96 39.54
CA GLY A 1016 4.58 -12.61 40.50
C GLY A 1016 4.79 -13.37 41.82
N LEU A 1017 4.17 -14.53 42.10
CA LEU A 1017 4.33 -15.26 43.39
C LEU A 1017 5.79 -15.64 43.72
N ASN A 1018 6.19 -15.53 44.99
CA ASN A 1018 7.49 -15.98 45.48
C ASN A 1018 7.41 -17.45 45.97
N LEU A 1019 8.14 -18.37 45.33
CA LEU A 1019 8.08 -19.82 45.58
C LEU A 1019 9.49 -20.44 45.68
N THR A 1020 10.41 -19.76 46.37
CA THR A 1020 11.82 -20.17 46.52
C THR A 1020 12.01 -21.49 47.27
N ALA A 1021 11.00 -21.98 47.99
CA ALA A 1021 11.08 -23.26 48.70
C ALA A 1021 11.11 -24.48 47.76
N ALA A 1022 10.72 -24.33 46.49
CA ALA A 1022 10.71 -25.43 45.53
C ALA A 1022 12.03 -25.56 44.78
N GLU A 1023 12.46 -26.81 44.58
CA GLU A 1023 13.67 -27.17 43.83
C GLU A 1023 13.31 -27.74 42.45
N TYR A 1024 12.14 -28.38 42.37
CA TYR A 1024 11.68 -29.06 41.16
C TYR A 1024 10.45 -28.37 40.59
N VAL A 1025 10.44 -28.17 39.27
CA VAL A 1025 9.33 -27.55 38.53
C VAL A 1025 8.93 -28.46 37.39
N PHE A 1026 7.69 -28.95 37.41
CA PHE A 1026 7.11 -29.77 36.35
C PHE A 1026 6.12 -28.96 35.52
N LEU A 1027 6.36 -28.89 34.21
CA LEU A 1027 5.45 -28.31 33.22
C LEU A 1027 4.74 -29.46 32.51
N LEU A 1028 3.44 -29.65 32.81
CA LEU A 1028 2.67 -30.77 32.29
C LEU A 1028 2.21 -30.59 30.85
N ASP A 1029 2.28 -29.38 30.31
CA ASP A 1029 1.84 -29.09 28.94
C ASP A 1029 2.59 -27.87 28.40
N PRO A 1030 3.09 -27.92 27.15
CA PRO A 1030 3.79 -26.79 26.55
C PRO A 1030 2.81 -25.67 26.21
N TRP A 1031 3.23 -24.42 26.37
CA TRP A 1031 2.45 -23.22 26.11
C TRP A 1031 3.02 -22.46 24.91
N TRP A 1032 2.17 -21.91 24.04
CA TRP A 1032 2.61 -21.25 22.80
C TRP A 1032 3.66 -20.14 23.00
N ASN A 1033 3.54 -19.35 24.07
CA ASN A 1033 4.52 -18.31 24.40
C ASN A 1033 5.57 -18.84 25.40
N PRO A 1034 6.84 -19.03 24.99
CA PRO A 1034 7.89 -19.54 25.88
C PRO A 1034 8.15 -18.62 27.09
N ALA A 1035 7.88 -17.31 26.97
CA ALA A 1035 8.06 -16.38 28.08
C ALA A 1035 7.15 -16.70 29.28
N VAL A 1036 5.95 -17.25 29.04
CA VAL A 1036 5.02 -17.64 30.13
C VAL A 1036 5.56 -18.84 30.91
N GLU A 1037 6.20 -19.79 30.23
CA GLU A 1037 6.85 -20.93 30.89
C GLU A 1037 8.10 -20.50 31.65
N ALA A 1038 8.97 -19.70 31.02
CA ALA A 1038 10.14 -19.14 31.67
C ALA A 1038 9.75 -18.35 32.93
N GLN A 1039 8.68 -17.55 32.83
CA GLN A 1039 8.11 -16.82 33.95
C GLN A 1039 7.65 -17.73 35.11
N ALA A 1040 7.10 -18.91 34.80
CA ALA A 1040 6.68 -19.89 35.80
C ALA A 1040 7.88 -20.59 36.47
N ILE A 1041 8.91 -20.96 35.69
CA ILE A 1041 10.16 -21.53 36.21
C ILE A 1041 10.89 -20.50 37.10
N ASP A 1042 10.93 -19.24 36.67
CA ASP A 1042 11.48 -18.10 37.40
C ASP A 1042 10.69 -17.73 38.67
N ARG A 1043 9.71 -18.54 39.09
CA ARG A 1043 9.10 -18.45 40.43
C ARG A 1043 9.89 -19.19 41.50
N ALA A 1044 10.48 -20.33 41.12
CA ALA A 1044 11.39 -21.09 41.97
C ALA A 1044 12.83 -20.59 41.83
N HIS A 1045 13.25 -20.20 40.62
CA HIS A 1045 14.56 -19.61 40.35
C HIS A 1045 14.55 -18.09 40.59
N ARG A 1046 14.55 -17.70 41.86
CA ARG A 1046 14.57 -16.29 42.31
C ARG A 1046 15.69 -16.03 43.29
N VAL A 1047 16.03 -14.76 43.43
CA VAL A 1047 16.85 -14.26 44.53
C VAL A 1047 16.32 -14.78 45.87
N GLY A 1048 17.17 -15.47 46.63
CA GLY A 1048 16.80 -16.18 47.86
C GLY A 1048 16.79 -17.70 47.71
N GLN A 1049 16.84 -18.21 46.47
CA GLN A 1049 17.09 -19.62 46.19
C GLN A 1049 18.55 -19.97 46.46
N THR A 1050 18.78 -20.99 47.30
CA THR A 1050 20.12 -21.49 47.64
C THR A 1050 20.45 -22.81 46.95
N LYS A 1051 19.43 -23.50 46.40
CA LYS A 1051 19.56 -24.81 45.76
C LYS A 1051 19.37 -24.72 44.25
N GLN A 1052 19.95 -25.68 43.54
CA GLN A 1052 19.79 -25.79 42.09
C GLN A 1052 18.33 -26.07 41.73
N VAL A 1053 17.80 -25.38 40.71
CA VAL A 1053 16.41 -25.54 40.27
C VAL A 1053 16.37 -26.42 39.03
N PHE A 1054 15.58 -27.50 39.09
CA PHE A 1054 15.35 -28.42 37.99
C PHE A 1054 13.97 -28.17 37.39
N ALA A 1055 13.92 -27.80 36.10
CA ALA A 1055 12.69 -27.59 35.36
C ALA A 1055 12.50 -28.70 34.32
N TYR A 1056 11.46 -29.50 34.49
CA TYR A 1056 11.11 -30.61 33.63
C TYR A 1056 9.87 -30.29 32.78
N ARG A 1057 10.02 -30.35 31.45
CA ARG A 1057 8.91 -30.23 30.50
C ARG A 1057 8.45 -31.61 30.06
N LEU A 1058 7.20 -31.98 30.37
CA LEU A 1058 6.65 -33.26 29.94
C LEU A 1058 5.98 -33.12 28.58
N ILE A 1059 6.55 -33.79 27.57
CA ILE A 1059 6.07 -33.73 26.18
C ILE A 1059 5.71 -35.14 25.71
N CYS A 1060 4.50 -35.34 25.21
CA CYS A 1060 4.12 -36.61 24.60
C CYS A 1060 4.70 -36.75 23.19
N ARG A 1061 5.40 -37.87 22.91
CA ARG A 1061 5.96 -38.18 21.59
C ARG A 1061 4.89 -38.44 20.54
N ASN A 1062 5.22 -38.14 19.29
CA ASN A 1062 4.34 -38.30 18.12
C ASN A 1062 3.01 -37.55 18.28
N THR A 1063 3.04 -36.41 18.97
CA THR A 1063 1.87 -35.55 19.15
C THR A 1063 2.15 -34.12 18.75
N VAL A 1064 1.07 -33.35 18.63
CA VAL A 1064 1.08 -31.90 18.47
C VAL A 1064 1.95 -31.19 19.51
N GLU A 1065 2.14 -31.73 20.72
CA GLU A 1065 2.99 -31.11 21.74
C GLU A 1065 4.47 -31.11 21.35
N GLU A 1066 4.95 -32.21 20.78
CA GLU A 1066 6.31 -32.34 20.25
C GLU A 1066 6.51 -31.34 19.11
N LYS A 1067 5.52 -31.25 18.20
CA LYS A 1067 5.54 -30.27 17.09
C LYS A 1067 5.52 -28.82 17.55
N ILE A 1068 4.74 -28.51 18.59
CA ILE A 1068 4.75 -27.18 19.22
C ILE A 1068 6.14 -26.86 19.79
N SER A 1069 6.79 -27.84 20.44
CA SER A 1069 8.14 -27.66 20.98
C SER A 1069 9.20 -27.50 19.88
N GLU A 1070 9.12 -28.27 18.80
CA GLU A 1070 9.97 -28.12 17.61
C GLU A 1070 9.82 -26.73 16.99
N LEU A 1071 8.59 -26.23 16.85
CA LEU A 1071 8.29 -24.87 16.37
C LEU A 1071 8.88 -23.78 17.27
N GLN A 1072 8.74 -23.93 18.59
CA GLN A 1072 9.32 -23.01 19.56
C GLN A 1072 10.84 -22.98 19.45
N SER A 1073 11.50 -24.14 19.33
CA SER A 1073 12.95 -24.22 19.19
C SER A 1073 13.41 -23.54 17.89
N LYS A 1074 12.81 -23.90 16.74
CA LYS A 1074 13.15 -23.30 15.44
C LYS A 1074 13.02 -21.79 15.46
N LYS A 1075 11.97 -21.25 16.08
CA LYS A 1075 11.78 -19.80 16.19
C LYS A 1075 12.67 -19.15 17.25
N ARG A 1076 13.03 -19.85 18.33
CA ARG A 1076 13.97 -19.33 19.33
C ARG A 1076 15.36 -19.18 18.71
N ASP A 1077 15.81 -20.18 17.97
CA ASP A 1077 17.11 -20.15 17.27
C ASP A 1077 17.13 -19.06 16.18
N LEU A 1078 15.99 -18.84 15.50
CA LEU A 1078 15.81 -17.71 14.57
C LEU A 1078 15.74 -16.35 15.28
N ALA A 1079 15.08 -16.25 16.43
CA ALA A 1079 14.91 -15.00 17.19
C ALA A 1079 16.19 -14.59 17.95
N GLU A 1080 17.03 -15.55 18.32
CA GLU A 1080 18.37 -15.30 18.89
C GLU A 1080 19.35 -14.86 17.78
N ALA A 1081 19.16 -15.35 16.54
CA ALA A 1081 19.89 -14.89 15.35
C ALA A 1081 19.33 -13.58 14.75
N ILE A 1082 18.07 -13.25 15.03
CA ILE A 1082 17.33 -12.09 14.50
C ILE A 1082 16.58 -11.46 15.67
N LEU A 1083 17.22 -10.56 16.41
CA LEU A 1083 16.60 -9.80 17.50
C LEU A 1083 15.44 -8.85 17.04
N GLU A 1084 14.86 -9.05 15.86
CA GLU A 1084 13.91 -8.12 15.21
C GLU A 1084 12.79 -8.78 14.35
N ALA A 1085 12.43 -10.07 14.50
CA ALA A 1085 11.34 -10.69 13.70
C ALA A 1085 10.13 -11.21 14.51
N GLU A 1086 9.22 -10.27 14.74
CA GLU A 1086 7.76 -10.25 14.98
C GLU A 1086 6.90 -11.55 15.05
N GLY A 1087 6.08 -11.63 16.10
CA GLY A 1087 4.72 -12.19 16.06
C GLY A 1087 4.41 -13.36 17.01
N SER A 1088 3.20 -13.36 17.58
CA SER A 1088 2.62 -14.56 18.21
C SER A 1088 2.64 -15.71 17.21
N LEU A 1089 3.16 -16.88 17.61
CA LEU A 1089 3.19 -18.10 16.78
C LEU A 1089 1.88 -18.37 16.03
N MET A 1090 0.74 -17.94 16.60
CA MET A 1090 -0.61 -18.17 16.09
C MET A 1090 -1.10 -17.17 15.04
N SER A 1091 -0.56 -15.94 14.98
CA SER A 1091 -1.05 -14.94 14.02
C SER A 1091 -0.51 -15.15 12.61
N ASN A 1092 0.67 -15.78 12.50
CA ASN A 1092 1.43 -16.00 11.27
C ASN A 1092 1.55 -17.50 10.90
N LEU A 1093 0.64 -18.36 11.37
CA LEU A 1093 0.63 -19.78 10.99
C LEU A 1093 0.43 -19.90 9.47
N THR A 1094 1.40 -20.50 8.78
CA THR A 1094 1.29 -20.83 7.36
C THR A 1094 0.53 -22.15 7.17
N THR A 1095 0.12 -22.45 5.95
CA THR A 1095 -0.44 -23.77 5.61
C THR A 1095 0.57 -24.89 5.84
N GLU A 1096 1.86 -24.63 5.59
CA GLU A 1096 2.96 -25.56 5.84
C GLU A 1096 3.15 -25.85 7.34
N ASP A 1097 3.05 -24.83 8.19
CA ASP A 1097 3.09 -25.01 9.65
C ASP A 1097 1.92 -25.87 10.14
N LEU A 1098 0.73 -25.69 9.57
CA LEU A 1098 -0.45 -26.49 9.92
C LEU A 1098 -0.34 -27.93 9.46
N GLU A 1099 0.17 -28.17 8.24
CA GLU A 1099 0.45 -29.52 7.78
C GLU A 1099 1.46 -30.20 8.69
N MET A 1100 2.51 -29.49 9.12
CA MET A 1100 3.51 -30.05 10.04
C MET A 1100 2.91 -30.34 11.44
N LEU A 1101 2.07 -29.45 11.97
CA LEU A 1101 1.39 -29.65 13.27
C LEU A 1101 0.40 -30.83 13.26
N LEU A 1102 -0.16 -31.16 12.09
CA LEU A 1102 -1.16 -32.23 11.91
C LEU A 1102 -0.58 -33.49 11.23
N SER A 1103 0.73 -33.50 10.94
CA SER A 1103 1.42 -34.60 10.25
C SER A 1103 1.65 -35.84 11.09
#